data_AF-A0A1D6K7K4-F1
#
_entry.id   AF-A0A1D6K7K4-F1
#
_cell.length_a   1.000
_cell.length_b   1.000
_cell.length_c   1.000
_cell.angle_alpha   90.00
_cell.angle_beta   90.00
_cell.angle_gamma   90.00
#
_symmetry.space_group_name_H-M   'P 1'
#
loop_
_entity.id
_entity.type
_entity.pdbx_description
1 polymer ?
#
loop_
_entity_poly.entity_id
_entity_poly.type
_entity_poly.pdbx_seq_one_letter_code
_entity_poly.pdbx_strand_id
1 'polypeptide(L)'
;MRRPHDASDGDEDRGYPSSSAVNGAGDEEEERRQAARTPGKDGPVDALWRWRSQSLSEIVLSWSVDQILDKDLLRDKVSKIPETFSSIEQYMTSYFGPLLEEVRGDMCSSMEDISNAPYADLLSVNSMRKGKGSYEISLGRWRGTSHGCGIDNYKPKSADVLLISETKPANQSDILKQSKSCVIVWVSKVNGNKMTVKASQLMETGAQGGERRPIGANKYDKLYAECLDKSWEMLDQEAMASKCRNSSVHRNVWKESHKVEKRSDVHGRNEKETGESKRWSFYAMYLTNMVTYDRVWVVLRRGLTMDSKIIHSMLGRNNYALGHCKHCVNKSHDEIKGDLCDFKLNDSQLDAVASCILASECTHRSSMGLVWGPPGTGKTTTVAVMLQMLLMKEQRTLACAPTNMAVLQVASRLLELIGDFSLRHNYSLGDIILFGNKDRLQIGKLLSEIYLDDRVQKLLSSFNRQHGWKHCVDSVVTFLKNCNSRYRMSVDIQQGSSDARDLTFKKYFTSRFSTLADGLVRCIDTFYDHLPRSSLGKNFDKMMFVKRLLDKLQQSLSADDVSDELLFTIFNPADEVPDSSGSHDDLIDDEDDFHDCKISLDSPLDIKSLCIKILMSLSNMRLPCEDNELSIRDLCLKHAKLIFCTASSSFELFRLQSVRPISILVIDEAAQLKECESLVPLLLQGIEHVLLIGDENQLSSLVKSKIAKDADFGRSLYQRLCTMGYSKHLLEVQYRMHPSISKFPNSNFYDNRISDGPIVRQEDYAKSYLPGPIYGAYSFIHIDNDMEMLDSLGQSSKNMAEVAVAANIVERLAKECTEKRQRTSVGIISPYTAQVIALQDRLGRKFEKHDFLSVTVKSIDGFQGGEEDIILISTVRSNKDGKVGFLSDSGRINVALTRAKYCLWILGNGTTLLASNSIWADLVRDSKRRRCFFDAFKDKDLAEVVMFATKPEQWNRREQFFGEAKSSIYPAC
;
A
#
# COMPACT_ATOMS: atom_id res chain seq x y z
N MET A 1 26.16 -25.23 55.60
CA MET A 1 26.51 -26.28 56.59
C MET A 1 26.02 -27.63 56.06
N ARG A 2 26.62 -28.74 56.53
CA ARG A 2 26.20 -30.17 56.51
C ARG A 2 25.10 -30.65 55.52
N ARG A 3 25.42 -31.69 54.73
CA ARG A 3 24.47 -32.71 54.22
C ARG A 3 23.97 -33.63 55.36
N PRO A 4 22.83 -34.32 55.19
CA PRO A 4 22.80 -35.79 54.93
C PRO A 4 22.48 -36.12 53.44
N HIS A 5 22.86 -37.24 52.79
CA HIS A 5 22.83 -38.69 53.13
C HIS A 5 21.38 -39.24 53.14
N ASP A 6 21.01 -40.39 52.54
CA ASP A 6 21.71 -41.55 51.89
C ASP A 6 20.68 -42.36 51.03
N ALA A 7 20.92 -43.44 50.26
CA ALA A 7 22.10 -44.09 49.60
C ALA A 7 21.59 -45.24 48.67
N SER A 8 22.41 -46.28 48.38
CA SER A 8 22.22 -47.44 47.47
C SER A 8 22.35 -47.12 45.96
N ASP A 9 23.50 -47.31 45.28
CA ASP A 9 24.44 -48.46 45.08
C ASP A 9 23.95 -49.38 43.93
N GLY A 10 24.77 -49.92 43.01
CA GLY A 10 26.23 -49.86 42.71
C GLY A 10 26.56 -50.98 41.68
N ASP A 11 27.64 -51.05 40.89
CA ASP A 11 28.81 -50.20 40.55
C ASP A 11 29.20 -50.53 39.06
N GLU A 12 30.40 -50.61 38.47
CA GLU A 12 31.85 -50.44 38.79
C GLU A 12 32.61 -50.46 37.43
N ASP A 13 33.66 -49.71 37.07
CA ASP A 13 34.19 -48.38 37.45
C ASP A 13 34.69 -47.70 36.12
N ARG A 14 35.94 -47.48 35.66
CA ARG A 14 37.30 -47.36 36.24
C ARG A 14 38.23 -46.49 35.36
N GLY A 15 38.62 -45.31 35.86
CA GLY A 15 39.92 -44.66 35.57
C GLY A 15 40.05 -43.66 34.41
N TYR A 16 40.30 -42.39 34.76
CA TYR A 16 41.04 -41.38 33.98
C TYR A 16 42.59 -41.65 34.09
N PRO A 17 43.52 -41.05 33.29
CA PRO A 17 43.46 -39.68 32.74
C PRO A 17 44.13 -39.37 31.37
N SER A 18 43.96 -38.10 30.95
CA SER A 18 44.74 -37.26 30.01
C SER A 18 45.96 -37.84 29.25
N SER A 19 46.04 -37.59 27.93
CA SER A 19 46.91 -36.53 27.35
C SER A 19 47.11 -36.65 25.82
N SER A 20 47.65 -35.57 25.23
CA SER A 20 48.12 -35.43 23.83
C SER A 20 47.05 -35.45 22.72
N ALA A 21 47.43 -34.93 21.56
CA ALA A 21 46.60 -34.73 20.38
C ALA A 21 47.31 -35.32 19.15
N VAL A 22 46.59 -35.48 18.03
CA VAL A 22 47.01 -35.16 16.64
C VAL A 22 46.11 -35.87 15.61
N ASN A 23 45.69 -35.12 14.59
CA ASN A 23 45.09 -35.52 13.30
C ASN A 23 43.82 -36.40 13.27
N GLY A 24 42.75 -35.81 12.71
CA GLY A 24 41.49 -36.47 12.34
C GLY A 24 40.56 -35.56 11.54
N ALA A 25 41.11 -34.75 10.63
CA ALA A 25 40.41 -33.65 9.96
C ALA A 25 40.73 -33.58 8.45
N GLY A 26 40.79 -34.74 7.78
CA GLY A 26 40.98 -34.85 6.32
C GLY A 26 39.74 -35.36 5.59
N ASP A 27 39.09 -36.40 6.14
CA ASP A 27 38.23 -37.27 5.34
C ASP A 27 36.85 -36.65 5.00
N GLU A 28 36.27 -35.83 5.89
CA GLU A 28 35.00 -35.13 5.60
C GLU A 28 35.11 -34.09 4.47
N GLU A 29 36.29 -33.52 4.22
CA GLU A 29 36.46 -32.58 3.09
C GLU A 29 36.72 -33.32 1.77
N GLU A 30 37.33 -34.50 1.83
CA GLU A 30 37.56 -35.36 0.67
C GLU A 30 36.23 -35.93 0.13
N GLU A 31 35.32 -36.40 0.99
CA GLU A 31 33.96 -36.80 0.57
C GLU A 31 33.19 -35.65 -0.09
N ARG A 32 33.25 -34.44 0.49
CA ARG A 32 32.59 -33.24 -0.08
C ARG A 32 33.18 -32.85 -1.44
N ARG A 33 34.47 -33.10 -1.68
CA ARG A 33 35.14 -32.87 -2.97
C ARG A 33 34.82 -33.96 -4.00
N GLN A 34 34.59 -35.20 -3.57
CA GLN A 34 34.16 -36.28 -4.48
C GLN A 34 32.69 -36.14 -4.91
N ALA A 35 31.81 -35.70 -4.01
CA ALA A 35 30.41 -35.38 -4.35
C ALA A 35 30.30 -34.32 -5.48
N ALA A 36 31.25 -33.38 -5.56
CA ALA A 36 31.29 -32.33 -6.57
C ALA A 36 31.80 -32.78 -7.96
N ARG A 37 32.12 -34.08 -8.16
CA ARG A 37 32.77 -34.59 -9.39
C ARG A 37 31.92 -35.56 -10.23
N THR A 38 30.61 -35.67 -9.97
CA THR A 38 29.71 -36.56 -10.73
C THR A 38 28.73 -35.76 -11.60
N PRO A 39 29.06 -35.43 -12.87
CA PRO A 39 28.18 -34.66 -13.74
C PRO A 39 27.00 -35.52 -14.25
N GLY A 40 25.86 -35.51 -13.53
CA GLY A 40 24.66 -36.19 -14.02
C GLY A 40 23.57 -36.58 -13.02
N LYS A 41 23.20 -35.69 -12.07
CA LYS A 41 21.89 -35.68 -11.35
C LYS A 41 21.83 -34.52 -10.35
N ASP A 42 21.53 -33.31 -10.83
CA ASP A 42 21.32 -32.15 -9.96
C ASP A 42 20.13 -32.38 -9.01
N GLY A 43 20.35 -32.29 -7.70
CA GLY A 43 19.31 -32.42 -6.69
C GLY A 43 18.41 -31.17 -6.60
N PRO A 44 17.16 -31.30 -6.10
CA PRO A 44 16.25 -30.15 -5.96
C PRO A 44 16.79 -29.06 -5.00
N VAL A 45 17.69 -29.43 -4.08
CA VAL A 45 18.30 -28.53 -3.08
C VAL A 45 19.26 -27.52 -3.74
N ASP A 46 20.11 -27.96 -4.66
CA ASP A 46 21.12 -27.09 -5.30
C ASP A 46 20.49 -26.08 -6.27
N ALA A 47 19.42 -26.49 -6.96
CA ALA A 47 18.62 -25.59 -7.79
C ALA A 47 18.02 -24.43 -6.97
N LEU A 48 17.48 -24.74 -5.78
CA LEU A 48 16.98 -23.73 -4.85
C LEU A 48 18.13 -22.83 -4.31
N TRP A 49 19.28 -23.39 -3.97
CA TRP A 49 20.44 -22.61 -3.52
C TRP A 49 20.95 -21.63 -4.57
N ARG A 50 21.02 -22.03 -5.85
CA ARG A 50 21.39 -21.14 -6.96
C ARG A 50 20.44 -19.93 -7.04
N TRP A 51 19.13 -20.14 -6.95
CA TRP A 51 18.15 -19.06 -6.99
C TRP A 51 18.26 -18.08 -5.82
N ARG A 52 18.58 -18.52 -4.59
CA ARG A 52 18.80 -17.62 -3.43
C ARG A 52 19.83 -16.51 -3.68
N SER A 53 20.76 -16.71 -4.62
CA SER A 53 21.78 -15.71 -4.99
C SER A 53 21.29 -14.62 -5.98
N GLN A 54 20.24 -14.91 -6.76
CA GLN A 54 19.78 -14.10 -7.90
C GLN A 54 18.68 -13.09 -7.53
N SER A 55 18.48 -12.06 -8.36
CA SER A 55 17.28 -11.21 -8.24
C SER A 55 16.07 -11.91 -8.85
N LEU A 56 14.85 -11.58 -8.39
CA LEU A 56 13.63 -12.11 -9.00
C LEU A 56 13.55 -11.76 -10.49
N SER A 57 14.05 -10.59 -10.88
CA SER A 57 14.14 -10.16 -12.29
C SER A 57 15.03 -11.05 -13.16
N GLU A 58 16.07 -11.70 -12.61
CA GLU A 58 16.89 -12.64 -13.38
C GLU A 58 16.24 -14.02 -13.50
N ILE A 59 15.51 -14.47 -12.46
CA ILE A 59 14.79 -15.76 -12.49
C ILE A 59 13.60 -15.69 -13.44
N VAL A 60 12.76 -14.66 -13.33
CA VAL A 60 11.58 -14.46 -14.20
C VAL A 60 11.99 -14.31 -15.67
N LEU A 61 13.11 -13.65 -15.96
CA LEU A 61 13.63 -13.52 -17.33
C LEU A 61 14.42 -14.76 -17.80
N SER A 62 14.65 -15.76 -16.96
CA SER A 62 15.23 -17.05 -17.38
C SER A 62 14.19 -18.06 -17.89
N TRP A 63 12.89 -17.81 -17.64
CA TRP A 63 11.81 -18.70 -18.05
C TRP A 63 11.41 -18.49 -19.51
N SER A 64 11.13 -19.58 -20.23
CA SER A 64 10.42 -19.52 -21.50
C SER A 64 8.92 -19.27 -21.29
N VAL A 65 8.24 -18.82 -22.35
CA VAL A 65 6.77 -18.67 -22.37
C VAL A 65 6.08 -20.01 -22.10
N ASP A 66 6.60 -21.09 -22.68
CA ASP A 66 6.09 -22.46 -22.49
C ASP A 66 6.22 -22.90 -21.03
N GLN A 67 7.34 -22.59 -20.36
CA GLN A 67 7.56 -22.86 -18.94
C GLN A 67 6.63 -22.05 -18.03
N ILE A 68 6.31 -20.81 -18.37
CA ILE A 68 5.35 -20.01 -17.60
C ILE A 68 3.93 -20.59 -17.69
N LEU A 69 3.57 -21.12 -18.87
CA LEU A 69 2.27 -21.72 -19.13
C LEU A 69 2.15 -23.17 -18.62
N ASP A 70 3.26 -23.87 -18.44
CA ASP A 70 3.33 -25.14 -17.70
C ASP A 70 2.91 -24.91 -16.23
N LYS A 71 1.81 -25.56 -15.83
CA LYS A 71 1.23 -25.45 -14.49
C LYS A 71 1.87 -26.39 -13.46
N ASP A 72 2.79 -27.25 -13.89
CA ASP A 72 3.48 -28.24 -13.05
C ASP A 72 4.99 -27.99 -12.92
N LEU A 73 5.56 -27.03 -13.67
CA LEU A 73 7.00 -26.65 -13.73
C LEU A 73 7.73 -26.65 -12.36
N LEU A 74 7.07 -26.14 -11.31
CA LEU A 74 7.63 -25.95 -9.99
C LEU A 74 7.04 -26.90 -8.93
N ARG A 75 6.19 -27.85 -9.32
CA ARG A 75 5.48 -28.78 -8.41
C ARG A 75 6.42 -29.44 -7.39
N ASP A 76 7.50 -30.05 -7.87
CA ASP A 76 8.46 -30.78 -7.02
C ASP A 76 9.43 -29.85 -6.26
N LYS A 77 9.31 -28.53 -6.44
CA LYS A 77 10.09 -27.48 -5.78
C LYS A 77 9.27 -26.66 -4.77
N VAL A 78 7.97 -26.96 -4.65
CA VAL A 78 7.07 -26.35 -3.68
C VAL A 78 6.78 -27.35 -2.56
N SER A 79 7.37 -27.12 -1.40
CA SER A 79 7.05 -27.85 -0.17
C SER A 79 5.91 -27.16 0.58
N LYS A 80 5.12 -27.93 1.33
CA LYS A 80 4.10 -27.38 2.24
C LYS A 80 4.77 -26.62 3.39
N ILE A 81 4.29 -25.42 3.67
CA ILE A 81 4.87 -24.53 4.69
C ILE A 81 4.51 -25.05 6.11
N PRO A 82 5.51 -25.35 6.97
CA PRO A 82 5.27 -25.81 8.35
C PRO A 82 4.47 -24.83 9.23
N GLU A 83 3.89 -25.33 10.33
CA GLU A 83 3.42 -24.47 11.44
C GLU A 83 4.58 -23.91 12.27
N THR A 84 5.61 -24.73 12.44
CA THR A 84 6.76 -24.49 13.32
C THR A 84 8.06 -24.83 12.61
N PHE A 85 9.12 -24.11 12.95
CA PHE A 85 10.41 -24.11 12.27
C PHE A 85 11.55 -24.29 13.27
N SER A 86 12.62 -24.95 12.87
CA SER A 86 13.81 -25.16 13.71
C SER A 86 14.82 -24.01 13.66
N SER A 87 14.79 -23.18 12.62
CA SER A 87 15.71 -22.05 12.45
C SER A 87 15.11 -20.93 11.57
N ILE A 88 15.71 -19.74 11.65
CA ILE A 88 15.38 -18.63 10.74
C ILE A 88 15.68 -19.01 9.27
N GLU A 89 16.71 -19.81 9.00
CA GLU A 89 16.94 -20.31 7.63
C GLU A 89 15.78 -21.18 7.15
N GLN A 90 15.35 -22.18 7.93
CA GLN A 90 14.22 -23.04 7.52
C GLN A 90 12.96 -22.21 7.29
N TYR A 91 12.71 -21.24 8.17
CA TYR A 91 11.58 -20.31 8.05
C TYR A 91 11.64 -19.50 6.75
N MET A 92 12.70 -18.73 6.52
CA MET A 92 12.83 -17.89 5.31
C MET A 92 12.83 -18.72 4.03
N THR A 93 13.47 -19.89 4.04
CA THR A 93 13.64 -20.72 2.83
C THR A 93 12.37 -21.46 2.42
N SER A 94 11.46 -21.73 3.36
CA SER A 94 10.15 -22.34 3.09
C SER A 94 9.27 -21.50 2.15
N TYR A 95 9.48 -20.18 2.07
CA TYR A 95 8.67 -19.29 1.23
C TYR A 95 9.19 -19.12 -0.21
N PHE A 96 10.45 -19.42 -0.53
CA PHE A 96 11.01 -19.14 -1.87
C PHE A 96 10.33 -19.96 -2.98
N GLY A 97 10.11 -21.27 -2.77
CA GLY A 97 9.42 -22.13 -3.73
C GLY A 97 7.98 -21.68 -4.00
N PRO A 98 7.12 -21.60 -2.96
CA PRO A 98 5.74 -21.10 -3.09
C PRO A 98 5.64 -19.70 -3.71
N LEU A 99 6.58 -18.79 -3.41
CA LEU A 99 6.62 -17.44 -3.99
C LEU A 99 6.93 -17.46 -5.49
N LEU A 100 7.87 -18.29 -5.96
CA LEU A 100 8.15 -18.43 -7.40
C LEU A 100 6.97 -19.06 -8.15
N GLU A 101 6.29 -20.03 -7.54
CA GLU A 101 5.12 -20.67 -8.13
C GLU A 101 3.89 -19.74 -8.15
N GLU A 102 3.73 -18.86 -7.16
CA GLU A 102 2.75 -17.77 -7.24
C GLU A 102 3.10 -16.78 -8.35
N VAL A 103 4.37 -16.37 -8.49
CA VAL A 103 4.82 -15.46 -9.57
C VAL A 103 4.58 -16.07 -10.95
N ARG A 104 4.87 -17.37 -11.13
CA ARG A 104 4.56 -18.12 -12.36
C ARG A 104 3.04 -18.19 -12.59
N GLY A 105 2.26 -18.50 -11.55
CA GLY A 105 0.79 -18.51 -11.60
C GLY A 105 0.18 -17.15 -11.95
N ASP A 106 0.77 -16.04 -11.48
CA ASP A 106 0.38 -14.68 -11.81
C ASP A 106 0.54 -14.39 -13.31
N MET A 107 1.74 -14.67 -13.84
CA MET A 107 2.04 -14.51 -15.26
C MET A 107 1.21 -15.43 -16.14
N CYS A 108 1.01 -16.69 -15.73
CA CYS A 108 0.16 -17.66 -16.43
C CYS A 108 -1.29 -17.16 -16.54
N SER A 109 -1.87 -16.69 -15.43
CA SER A 109 -3.22 -16.11 -15.40
C SER A 109 -3.34 -14.87 -16.30
N SER A 110 -2.33 -13.99 -16.34
CA SER A 110 -2.32 -12.84 -17.25
C SER A 110 -2.10 -13.20 -18.73
N MET A 111 -1.49 -14.35 -19.02
CA MET A 111 -1.38 -14.89 -20.39
C MET A 111 -2.66 -15.62 -20.83
N GLU A 112 -3.47 -16.12 -19.90
CA GLU A 112 -4.81 -16.67 -20.18
C GLU A 112 -5.79 -15.55 -20.56
N ASP A 113 -5.75 -14.41 -19.88
CA ASP A 113 -6.59 -13.21 -20.13
C ASP A 113 -5.96 -12.19 -21.11
N ILE A 114 -4.99 -12.64 -21.93
CA ILE A 114 -4.16 -11.76 -22.79
C ILE A 114 -4.96 -10.93 -23.83
N SER A 115 -6.18 -11.36 -24.17
CA SER A 115 -7.08 -10.67 -25.08
C SER A 115 -7.49 -9.28 -24.55
N ASN A 116 -7.75 -9.20 -23.25
CA ASN A 116 -8.18 -8.00 -22.53
C ASN A 116 -7.00 -7.11 -22.08
N ALA A 117 -5.77 -7.65 -22.09
CA ALA A 117 -4.57 -6.95 -21.66
C ALA A 117 -4.33 -5.61 -22.41
N PRO A 118 -3.98 -4.52 -21.69
CA PRO A 118 -3.51 -3.28 -22.31
C PRO A 118 -2.30 -3.54 -23.22
N TYR A 119 -2.31 -2.95 -24.41
CA TYR A 119 -1.25 -3.15 -25.42
C TYR A 119 -0.89 -1.86 -26.18
N ALA A 120 0.36 -1.76 -26.63
CA ALA A 120 0.89 -0.65 -27.42
C ALA A 120 1.78 -1.15 -28.57
N ASP A 121 1.91 -0.34 -29.63
CA ASP A 121 2.85 -0.62 -30.72
C ASP A 121 4.29 -0.36 -30.27
N LEU A 122 5.22 -1.26 -30.59
CA LEU A 122 6.65 -1.09 -30.35
C LEU A 122 7.27 -0.26 -31.48
N LEU A 123 7.75 0.95 -31.16
CA LEU A 123 8.24 1.92 -32.14
C LEU A 123 9.75 1.83 -32.40
N SER A 124 10.53 1.47 -31.38
CA SER A 124 11.99 1.29 -31.52
C SER A 124 12.59 0.49 -30.35
N VAL A 125 13.73 -0.16 -30.61
CA VAL A 125 14.52 -0.93 -29.65
C VAL A 125 16.01 -0.58 -29.80
N ASN A 126 16.61 -0.03 -28.75
CA ASN A 126 18.02 0.37 -28.70
C ASN A 126 18.74 -0.39 -27.58
N SER A 127 19.90 -1.00 -27.84
CA SER A 127 20.69 -1.62 -26.75
C SER A 127 21.41 -0.54 -25.95
N MET A 128 21.19 -0.53 -24.63
CA MET A 128 21.84 0.41 -23.70
C MET A 128 23.30 0.01 -23.42
N ARG A 129 23.60 -1.29 -23.45
CA ARG A 129 24.94 -1.87 -23.22
C ARG A 129 25.06 -3.19 -24.00
N LYS A 130 26.01 -3.26 -24.94
CA LYS A 130 26.34 -4.51 -25.66
C LYS A 130 26.56 -5.65 -24.66
N GLY A 131 25.84 -6.76 -24.84
CA GLY A 131 26.01 -7.99 -24.05
C GLY A 131 25.37 -8.03 -22.65
N LYS A 132 24.59 -7.02 -22.21
CA LYS A 132 23.94 -7.04 -20.87
C LYS A 132 22.41 -7.06 -20.87
N GLY A 133 21.79 -7.59 -21.93
CA GLY A 133 20.32 -7.81 -22.01
C GLY A 133 19.43 -6.59 -21.72
N SER A 134 20.01 -5.39 -21.81
CA SER A 134 19.42 -4.13 -21.33
C SER A 134 19.17 -3.18 -22.49
N TYR A 135 17.95 -2.68 -22.59
CA TYR A 135 17.45 -1.97 -23.75
C TYR A 135 16.69 -0.69 -23.34
N GLU A 136 16.70 0.31 -24.20
CA GLU A 136 15.69 1.38 -24.22
C GLU A 136 14.70 1.04 -25.34
N ILE A 137 13.41 0.91 -25.00
CA ILE A 137 12.34 0.75 -25.97
C ILE A 137 11.40 1.96 -25.94
N SER A 138 10.87 2.32 -27.11
CA SER A 138 9.88 3.39 -27.26
C SER A 138 8.55 2.77 -27.68
N LEU A 139 7.45 3.13 -27.00
CA LEU A 139 6.11 2.59 -27.29
C LEU A 139 5.16 3.67 -27.83
N GLY A 140 4.15 3.22 -28.58
CA GLY A 140 3.02 4.03 -29.03
C GLY A 140 2.00 4.29 -27.93
N ARG A 141 0.80 4.75 -28.32
CA ARG A 141 -0.32 4.90 -27.38
C ARG A 141 -0.83 3.52 -26.95
N TRP A 142 -1.01 3.34 -25.64
CA TRP A 142 -1.66 2.16 -25.08
C TRP A 142 -3.15 2.12 -25.44
N ARG A 143 -3.66 0.92 -25.71
CA ARG A 143 -5.04 0.63 -26.12
C ARG A 143 -5.55 -0.60 -25.36
N GLY A 144 -6.86 -0.79 -25.33
CA GLY A 144 -7.53 -1.90 -24.63
C GLY A 144 -8.19 -1.48 -23.32
N THR A 145 -9.00 -2.37 -22.76
CA THR A 145 -9.85 -2.13 -21.59
C THR A 145 -9.29 -2.81 -20.34
N SER A 146 -8.90 -2.02 -19.34
CA SER A 146 -8.62 -2.56 -18.00
C SER A 146 -9.92 -2.94 -17.29
N HIS A 147 -10.00 -4.16 -16.76
CA HIS A 147 -11.13 -4.62 -15.93
C HIS A 147 -11.49 -3.59 -14.84
N GLY A 148 -12.76 -3.19 -14.78
CA GLY A 148 -13.31 -2.38 -13.68
C GLY A 148 -12.93 -0.90 -13.64
N CYS A 149 -12.25 -0.34 -14.66
CA CYS A 149 -12.02 1.10 -14.74
C CYS A 149 -12.16 1.63 -16.19
N GLY A 150 -12.47 2.92 -16.33
CA GLY A 150 -12.89 3.54 -17.58
C GLY A 150 -11.88 3.46 -18.73
N ILE A 151 -12.43 3.58 -19.95
CA ILE A 151 -11.72 3.57 -21.24
C ILE A 151 -10.53 4.57 -21.22
N ASP A 152 -9.39 4.15 -21.80
CA ASP A 152 -8.13 4.89 -21.95
C ASP A 152 -7.49 5.40 -20.63
N ASN A 153 -6.72 4.56 -19.90
CA ASN A 153 -5.80 5.09 -18.85
C ASN A 153 -4.60 4.24 -18.37
N TYR A 154 -4.25 3.08 -18.98
CA TYR A 154 -3.05 2.34 -18.54
C TYR A 154 -1.76 3.14 -18.77
N LYS A 155 -0.87 3.18 -17.75
CA LYS A 155 0.41 3.87 -17.76
C LYS A 155 1.49 2.93 -17.19
N PRO A 156 2.59 2.65 -17.92
CA PRO A 156 3.68 1.81 -17.43
C PRO A 156 4.34 2.33 -16.15
N LYS A 157 4.82 1.40 -15.33
CA LYS A 157 5.45 1.60 -14.02
C LYS A 157 6.71 0.72 -13.91
N SER A 158 7.52 0.95 -12.88
CA SER A 158 8.70 0.11 -12.62
C SER A 158 8.26 -1.28 -12.11
N ALA A 159 9.03 -2.30 -12.51
CA ALA A 159 8.75 -3.72 -12.36
C ALA A 159 7.44 -4.24 -13.00
N ASP A 160 6.88 -3.51 -13.97
CA ASP A 160 5.93 -4.13 -14.91
C ASP A 160 6.66 -5.19 -15.74
N VAL A 161 5.99 -6.31 -15.99
CA VAL A 161 6.42 -7.33 -16.93
C VAL A 161 5.51 -7.29 -18.15
N LEU A 162 6.12 -7.15 -19.34
CA LEU A 162 5.43 -7.06 -20.61
C LEU A 162 5.80 -8.26 -21.51
N LEU A 163 4.82 -8.73 -22.29
CA LEU A 163 5.02 -9.64 -23.41
C LEU A 163 5.21 -8.81 -24.69
N ILE A 164 6.28 -9.06 -25.44
CA ILE A 164 6.50 -8.51 -26.78
C ILE A 164 6.29 -9.63 -27.81
N SER A 165 5.47 -9.41 -28.83
CA SER A 165 5.13 -10.40 -29.87
C SER A 165 4.91 -9.77 -31.25
N GLU A 166 5.08 -10.56 -32.32
CA GLU A 166 4.86 -10.13 -33.71
C GLU A 166 3.37 -9.91 -34.05
N THR A 167 2.49 -10.69 -33.44
CA THR A 167 1.03 -10.54 -33.57
C THR A 167 0.41 -10.34 -32.18
N LYS A 168 -0.73 -9.65 -32.08
CA LYS A 168 -1.51 -9.63 -30.84
C LYS A 168 -2.21 -11.00 -30.71
N PRO A 169 -1.82 -11.88 -29.76
CA PRO A 169 -2.53 -13.13 -29.51
C PRO A 169 -3.96 -12.85 -29.02
N ALA A 170 -4.91 -13.69 -29.41
CA ALA A 170 -6.29 -13.62 -28.92
C ALA A 170 -6.55 -14.53 -27.71
N ASN A 171 -5.62 -15.43 -27.39
CA ASN A 171 -5.73 -16.44 -26.32
C ASN A 171 -4.36 -17.10 -26.05
N GLN A 172 -4.27 -17.90 -24.99
CA GLN A 172 -3.10 -18.69 -24.61
C GLN A 172 -2.57 -19.61 -25.73
N SER A 173 -3.46 -20.23 -26.53
CA SER A 173 -3.06 -21.13 -27.62
C SER A 173 -2.36 -20.38 -28.76
N ASP A 174 -2.69 -19.11 -28.98
CA ASP A 174 -1.98 -18.25 -29.93
C ASP A 174 -0.61 -17.82 -29.39
N ILE A 175 -0.49 -17.55 -28.08
CA ILE A 175 0.81 -17.34 -27.42
C ILE A 175 1.72 -18.55 -27.66
N LEU A 176 1.23 -19.77 -27.41
CA LEU A 176 2.01 -21.00 -27.59
C LEU A 176 2.48 -21.21 -29.04
N LYS A 177 1.63 -20.93 -30.04
CA LYS A 177 2.02 -21.02 -31.47
C LYS A 177 3.18 -20.09 -31.82
N GLN A 178 3.30 -18.94 -31.15
CA GLN A 178 4.36 -17.95 -31.37
C GLN A 178 5.36 -17.85 -30.19
N SER A 179 5.49 -18.89 -29.35
CA SER A 179 6.32 -18.82 -28.13
C SER A 179 7.79 -18.51 -28.41
N LYS A 180 8.30 -18.92 -29.58
CA LYS A 180 9.67 -18.65 -30.06
C LYS A 180 9.93 -17.22 -30.57
N SER A 181 8.90 -16.45 -30.93
CA SER A 181 9.02 -15.03 -31.28
C SER A 181 8.45 -14.09 -30.21
N CYS A 182 8.04 -14.64 -29.07
CA CYS A 182 7.68 -13.89 -27.88
C CYS A 182 8.92 -13.57 -27.03
N VAL A 183 9.07 -12.31 -26.62
CA VAL A 183 10.10 -11.89 -25.65
C VAL A 183 9.43 -11.30 -24.42
N ILE A 184 9.88 -11.72 -23.24
CA ILE A 184 9.41 -11.18 -21.96
C ILE A 184 10.37 -10.07 -21.55
N VAL A 185 9.83 -8.91 -21.16
CA VAL A 185 10.64 -7.76 -20.72
C VAL A 185 10.21 -7.24 -19.35
N TRP A 186 11.19 -6.94 -18.50
CA TRP A 186 11.02 -6.34 -17.18
C TRP A 186 11.33 -4.85 -17.24
N VAL A 187 10.33 -4.01 -16.96
CA VAL A 187 10.47 -2.55 -16.97
C VAL A 187 11.28 -2.09 -15.75
N SER A 188 12.47 -1.55 -15.99
CA SER A 188 13.33 -1.02 -14.93
C SER A 188 13.01 0.45 -14.64
N LYS A 189 12.89 1.29 -15.68
CA LYS A 189 12.59 2.72 -15.56
C LYS A 189 11.66 3.16 -16.69
N VAL A 190 10.73 4.08 -16.38
CA VAL A 190 9.82 4.72 -17.36
C VAL A 190 10.16 6.20 -17.45
N ASN A 191 10.09 6.77 -18.66
CA ASN A 191 10.30 8.19 -18.94
C ASN A 191 9.42 8.61 -20.14
N GLY A 192 8.18 9.02 -19.86
CA GLY A 192 7.19 9.30 -20.90
C GLY A 192 6.86 8.04 -21.72
N ASN A 193 7.04 8.11 -23.04
CA ASN A 193 6.83 6.97 -23.96
C ASN A 193 8.07 6.06 -24.10
N LYS A 194 9.20 6.42 -23.48
CA LYS A 194 10.42 5.60 -23.44
C LYS A 194 10.50 4.83 -22.13
N MET A 195 11.07 3.63 -22.18
CA MET A 195 11.36 2.84 -20.98
C MET A 195 12.65 2.04 -21.12
N THR A 196 13.39 1.93 -20.02
CA THR A 196 14.56 1.05 -19.90
C THR A 196 14.08 -0.31 -19.41
N VAL A 197 14.38 -1.38 -20.15
CA VAL A 197 13.94 -2.75 -19.86
C VAL A 197 15.11 -3.73 -19.83
N LYS A 198 15.00 -4.79 -19.02
CA LYS A 198 15.74 -6.05 -19.20
C LYS A 198 14.89 -7.00 -20.05
N ALA A 199 15.48 -7.85 -20.89
CA ALA A 199 14.75 -8.83 -21.70
C ALA A 199 15.21 -10.27 -21.43
N SER A 200 14.31 -11.25 -21.59
CA SER A 200 14.61 -12.69 -21.47
C SER A 200 15.45 -13.24 -22.62
N GLN A 201 15.40 -12.58 -23.78
CA GLN A 201 16.15 -12.94 -24.98
C GLN A 201 16.74 -11.70 -25.66
N LEU A 202 17.67 -11.91 -26.59
CA LEU A 202 18.27 -10.84 -27.39
C LEU A 202 17.24 -10.28 -28.39
N MET A 203 16.73 -9.08 -28.09
CA MET A 203 15.98 -8.28 -29.07
C MET A 203 16.95 -7.66 -30.10
N GLU A 204 16.57 -7.67 -31.37
CA GLU A 204 17.32 -6.99 -32.44
C GLU A 204 17.20 -5.46 -32.32
N THR A 205 18.27 -4.74 -32.69
CA THR A 205 18.34 -3.27 -32.55
C THR A 205 18.56 -2.60 -33.90
N GLY A 206 17.62 -1.74 -34.30
CA GLY A 206 17.62 -1.09 -35.61
C GLY A 206 18.66 0.03 -35.75
N ALA A 207 19.88 -0.32 -36.16
CA ALA A 207 20.88 0.65 -36.61
C ALA A 207 21.62 0.15 -37.87
N GLN A 208 21.42 0.86 -38.98
CA GLN A 208 22.08 0.68 -40.30
C GLN A 208 21.84 -0.67 -41.04
N GLY A 209 20.96 -0.62 -42.05
CA GLY A 209 21.19 -1.22 -43.37
C GLY A 209 21.25 -2.75 -43.55
N GLY A 210 21.19 -3.56 -42.49
CA GLY A 210 21.23 -5.03 -42.57
C GLY A 210 19.90 -5.68 -42.99
N GLU A 211 19.97 -6.92 -43.47
CA GLU A 211 18.80 -7.74 -43.79
C GLU A 211 17.93 -8.01 -42.55
N ARG A 212 16.60 -8.04 -42.75
CA ARG A 212 15.59 -8.23 -41.69
C ARG A 212 15.51 -9.70 -41.26
N ARG A 213 15.45 -9.96 -39.96
CA ARG A 213 15.19 -11.29 -39.36
C ARG A 213 14.08 -11.17 -38.29
N PRO A 214 13.40 -12.27 -37.93
CA PRO A 214 12.40 -12.25 -36.85
C PRO A 214 13.08 -12.08 -35.48
N ILE A 215 12.39 -11.46 -34.52
CA ILE A 215 12.90 -11.40 -33.15
C ILE A 215 12.90 -12.83 -32.57
N GLY A 216 14.01 -13.20 -31.92
CA GLY A 216 14.28 -14.59 -31.52
C GLY A 216 15.09 -15.40 -32.53
N ALA A 217 15.53 -14.82 -33.66
CA ALA A 217 16.41 -15.48 -34.65
C ALA A 217 17.84 -15.74 -34.11
N ASN A 218 17.95 -16.73 -33.24
CA ASN A 218 19.14 -17.03 -32.46
C ASN A 218 20.28 -17.56 -33.38
N LYS A 219 21.34 -16.76 -33.55
CA LYS A 219 22.55 -17.19 -34.30
C LYS A 219 23.28 -18.38 -33.64
N TYR A 220 22.87 -18.75 -32.42
CA TYR A 220 23.43 -19.83 -31.63
C TYR A 220 22.75 -21.19 -31.82
N ASP A 221 21.65 -21.32 -32.58
CA ASP A 221 20.98 -22.63 -32.75
C ASP A 221 21.85 -23.66 -33.50
N LYS A 222 22.84 -23.21 -34.30
CA LYS A 222 23.90 -24.09 -34.82
C LYS A 222 24.99 -24.43 -33.79
N LEU A 223 25.27 -23.53 -32.84
CA LEU A 223 26.31 -23.73 -31.83
C LEU A 223 25.81 -24.57 -30.64
N TYR A 224 24.53 -24.48 -30.26
CA TYR A 224 23.95 -25.40 -29.27
C TYR A 224 23.87 -26.85 -29.77
N ALA A 225 23.78 -27.06 -31.10
CA ALA A 225 23.86 -28.38 -31.71
C ALA A 225 25.30 -28.95 -31.80
N GLU A 226 26.32 -28.09 -31.88
CA GLU A 226 27.71 -28.49 -32.16
C GLU A 226 28.67 -28.35 -30.95
N CYS A 227 28.31 -27.61 -29.88
CA CYS A 227 29.18 -27.36 -28.72
C CYS A 227 28.83 -28.14 -27.45
N LEU A 228 27.72 -28.90 -27.43
CA LEU A 228 27.29 -29.68 -26.26
C LEU A 228 28.30 -30.77 -25.83
N ASP A 229 29.20 -31.16 -26.73
CA ASP A 229 30.12 -32.30 -26.59
C ASP A 229 31.59 -31.88 -26.34
N LYS A 230 31.89 -30.57 -26.19
CA LYS A 230 33.29 -30.07 -26.07
C LYS A 230 33.58 -29.00 -25.02
N SER A 231 32.59 -28.51 -24.27
CA SER A 231 32.84 -27.53 -23.19
C SER A 231 33.39 -28.12 -21.88
N TRP A 232 33.53 -29.45 -21.77
CA TRP A 232 33.94 -30.11 -20.52
C TRP A 232 35.46 -30.36 -20.36
N GLU A 233 36.27 -30.28 -21.42
CA GLU A 233 37.72 -30.55 -21.33
C GLU A 233 38.61 -29.29 -21.20
N MET A 234 38.09 -28.10 -21.51
CA MET A 234 38.92 -26.87 -21.55
C MET A 234 39.11 -26.15 -20.21
N LEU A 235 38.31 -26.44 -19.17
CA LEU A 235 38.35 -25.69 -17.90
C LEU A 235 39.24 -26.30 -16.81
N ASP A 236 39.87 -27.46 -17.04
CA ASP A 236 40.77 -28.10 -16.06
C ASP A 236 42.27 -27.84 -16.36
N GLN A 237 42.60 -27.16 -17.47
CA GLN A 237 43.99 -26.87 -17.86
C GLN A 237 44.50 -25.46 -17.49
N GLU A 238 43.62 -24.47 -17.35
CA GLU A 238 44.05 -23.10 -16.94
C GLU A 238 44.37 -22.98 -15.43
N ALA A 239 44.10 -24.02 -14.63
CA ALA A 239 44.41 -24.06 -13.20
C ALA A 239 45.90 -24.33 -12.87
N MET A 240 46.74 -24.69 -13.86
CA MET A 240 48.09 -25.26 -13.64
C MET A 240 49.26 -24.47 -14.25
N ALA A 241 49.06 -23.21 -14.66
CA ALA A 241 50.08 -22.41 -15.36
C ALA A 241 50.47 -21.10 -14.65
N SER A 242 51.38 -21.18 -13.67
CA SER A 242 51.99 -19.98 -13.04
C SER A 242 53.49 -19.85 -13.34
N LYS A 243 53.92 -18.80 -14.10
CA LYS A 243 55.22 -18.09 -13.95
C LYS A 243 55.46 -16.97 -14.99
N CYS A 244 56.09 -15.89 -14.51
CA CYS A 244 57.05 -15.00 -15.19
C CYS A 244 56.67 -14.10 -16.40
N ARG A 245 56.56 -12.79 -16.10
CA ARG A 245 57.36 -11.65 -16.65
C ARG A 245 57.27 -11.21 -18.14
N ASN A 246 56.88 -9.93 -18.26
CA ASN A 246 57.58 -8.82 -18.97
C ASN A 246 57.24 -8.41 -20.43
N SER A 247 57.16 -7.08 -20.56
CA SER A 247 57.67 -6.18 -21.62
C SER A 247 57.03 -6.09 -23.02
N SER A 248 56.32 -4.96 -23.21
CA SER A 248 56.69 -3.84 -24.12
C SER A 248 56.29 -3.79 -25.62
N VAL A 249 55.45 -2.78 -25.92
CA VAL A 249 55.70 -1.67 -26.90
C VAL A 249 55.51 -1.90 -28.43
N HIS A 250 54.84 -0.91 -29.06
CA HIS A 250 54.83 -0.57 -30.51
C HIS A 250 54.08 -1.50 -31.49
N ARG A 251 53.57 -1.04 -32.65
CA ARG A 251 53.16 0.32 -33.15
C ARG A 251 52.23 0.16 -34.36
N ASN A 252 51.47 1.20 -34.72
CA ASN A 252 50.61 1.21 -35.92
C ASN A 252 51.41 1.11 -37.24
N VAL A 253 50.82 0.45 -38.25
CA VAL A 253 51.16 0.64 -39.69
C VAL A 253 49.86 0.69 -40.51
N TRP A 254 49.77 1.64 -41.44
CA TRP A 254 48.65 1.79 -42.38
C TRP A 254 48.82 0.88 -43.62
N LYS A 255 47.72 0.64 -44.36
CA LYS A 255 47.68 0.95 -45.80
C LYS A 255 46.26 1.12 -46.35
N GLU A 256 46.18 1.72 -47.53
CA GLU A 256 45.03 2.45 -48.06
C GLU A 256 45.03 2.38 -49.60
N SER A 257 43.87 2.71 -50.22
CA SER A 257 43.71 3.34 -51.55
C SER A 257 43.23 2.50 -52.76
N HIS A 258 42.58 3.24 -53.68
CA HIS A 258 42.24 2.93 -55.09
C HIS A 258 41.03 1.98 -55.31
N LYS A 259 39.88 2.36 -55.95
CA LYS A 259 39.54 3.41 -56.97
C LYS A 259 40.21 3.07 -58.32
N VAL A 260 39.60 3.05 -59.51
CA VAL A 260 38.54 3.88 -60.15
C VAL A 260 37.70 2.94 -61.09
N GLU A 261 36.46 3.21 -61.51
CA GLU A 261 36.14 3.78 -62.85
C GLU A 261 34.68 4.27 -63.02
N LYS A 262 34.42 5.00 -64.11
CA LYS A 262 33.16 5.74 -64.41
C LYS A 262 32.95 5.85 -65.94
N ARG A 263 31.71 5.60 -66.41
CA ARG A 263 30.98 6.19 -67.59
C ARG A 263 29.92 5.19 -68.12
N SER A 264 28.82 5.57 -68.78
CA SER A 264 27.99 6.80 -68.73
C SER A 264 26.69 6.58 -69.54
N ASP A 265 25.57 7.11 -69.04
CA ASP A 265 24.34 7.54 -69.74
C ASP A 265 23.67 6.68 -70.83
N VAL A 266 22.43 6.22 -70.55
CA VAL A 266 21.29 6.22 -71.49
C VAL A 266 19.99 6.58 -70.72
N HIS A 267 19.08 7.34 -71.32
CA HIS A 267 17.76 7.70 -70.73
C HIS A 267 16.74 6.55 -70.79
N GLY A 268 15.84 6.43 -69.79
CA GLY A 268 14.88 5.31 -69.74
C GLY A 268 13.66 5.40 -68.80
N ARG A 269 12.88 6.50 -68.84
CA ARG A 269 11.51 6.68 -68.27
C ARG A 269 11.31 6.51 -66.74
N ASN A 270 10.31 7.22 -66.22
CA ASN A 270 9.85 7.13 -64.83
C ASN A 270 8.84 6.00 -64.65
N GLU A 271 8.97 5.23 -63.56
CA GLU A 271 7.81 4.81 -62.76
C GLU A 271 8.08 5.13 -61.28
N LYS A 272 7.05 5.60 -60.57
CA LYS A 272 7.15 5.96 -59.15
C LYS A 272 6.64 4.80 -58.29
N GLU A 273 7.49 3.83 -58.00
CA GLU A 273 7.24 2.96 -56.85
C GLU A 273 7.48 3.76 -55.56
N THR A 274 6.41 4.25 -54.95
CA THR A 274 6.43 4.74 -53.56
C THR A 274 6.61 3.56 -52.63
N GLY A 275 7.85 3.13 -52.43
CA GLY A 275 8.21 2.01 -51.57
C GLY A 275 7.80 2.26 -50.12
N GLU A 276 6.62 1.77 -49.75
CA GLU A 276 6.18 1.74 -48.34
C GLU A 276 7.17 0.92 -47.52
N SER A 277 7.96 1.60 -46.70
CA SER A 277 8.93 0.93 -45.83
C SER A 277 8.18 0.11 -44.77
N LYS A 278 8.03 -1.19 -45.02
CA LYS A 278 7.33 -2.16 -44.15
C LYS A 278 7.65 -1.88 -42.68
N ARG A 279 6.63 -1.35 -41.99
CA ARG A 279 6.70 -0.79 -40.65
C ARG A 279 6.97 -1.90 -39.64
N TRP A 280 7.85 -1.64 -38.67
CA TRP A 280 7.99 -2.53 -37.50
C TRP A 280 6.62 -2.60 -36.80
N SER A 281 6.09 -3.82 -36.64
CA SER A 281 4.74 -4.06 -36.12
C SER A 281 4.73 -5.12 -35.02
N PHE A 282 5.57 -4.90 -34.00
CA PHE A 282 5.53 -5.67 -32.77
C PHE A 282 4.58 -5.01 -31.76
N TYR A 283 3.93 -5.81 -30.93
CA TYR A 283 3.05 -5.35 -29.86
C TYR A 283 3.71 -5.62 -28.51
N ALA A 284 3.69 -4.62 -27.61
CA ALA A 284 4.02 -4.78 -26.20
C ALA A 284 2.73 -4.83 -25.39
N MET A 285 2.56 -5.85 -24.55
CA MET A 285 1.32 -6.15 -23.82
C MET A 285 1.63 -6.30 -22.33
N TYR A 286 0.81 -5.70 -21.46
CA TYR A 286 0.99 -5.81 -20.01
C TYR A 286 0.56 -7.19 -19.49
N LEU A 287 1.42 -7.83 -18.69
CA LEU A 287 1.07 -9.05 -17.96
C LEU A 287 0.75 -8.74 -16.50
N THR A 288 1.74 -8.30 -15.71
CA THR A 288 1.59 -8.07 -14.27
C THR A 288 2.67 -7.12 -13.74
N ASN A 289 2.55 -6.66 -12.50
CA ASN A 289 3.52 -5.78 -11.83
C ASN A 289 4.17 -6.50 -10.64
N MET A 290 5.49 -6.66 -10.70
CA MET A 290 6.27 -7.50 -9.79
C MET A 290 6.74 -6.79 -8.51
N VAL A 291 6.35 -5.53 -8.25
CA VAL A 291 6.88 -4.74 -7.11
C VAL A 291 6.68 -5.44 -5.77
N THR A 292 5.51 -6.03 -5.49
CA THR A 292 5.29 -6.74 -4.22
C THR A 292 6.13 -8.01 -4.12
N TYR A 293 6.19 -8.82 -5.19
CA TYR A 293 6.96 -10.07 -5.20
C TYR A 293 8.48 -9.81 -5.07
N ASP A 294 9.02 -8.79 -5.76
CA ASP A 294 10.44 -8.42 -5.67
C ASP A 294 10.82 -7.88 -4.27
N ARG A 295 9.92 -7.08 -3.65
CA ARG A 295 10.08 -6.63 -2.26
C ARG A 295 10.13 -7.80 -1.28
N VAL A 296 9.21 -8.76 -1.39
CA VAL A 296 9.22 -9.99 -0.58
C VAL A 296 10.47 -10.82 -0.86
N TRP A 297 10.89 -10.97 -2.11
CA TRP A 297 12.11 -11.68 -2.50
C TRP A 297 13.37 -11.11 -1.83
N VAL A 298 13.55 -9.78 -1.88
CA VAL A 298 14.65 -9.09 -1.22
C VAL A 298 14.57 -9.22 0.31
N VAL A 299 13.37 -9.18 0.88
CA VAL A 299 13.14 -9.32 2.33
C VAL A 299 13.47 -10.74 2.82
N LEU A 300 13.02 -11.79 2.13
CA LEU A 300 13.38 -13.18 2.45
C LEU A 300 14.90 -13.39 2.37
N ARG A 301 15.56 -12.84 1.33
CA ARG A 301 17.02 -12.89 1.19
C ARG A 301 17.76 -12.17 2.32
N ARG A 302 17.28 -11.00 2.76
CA ARG A 302 17.83 -10.27 3.92
C ARG A 302 17.59 -11.01 5.24
N GLY A 303 16.44 -11.68 5.38
CA GLY A 303 16.09 -12.47 6.56
C GLY A 303 17.07 -13.59 6.87
N LEU A 304 17.76 -14.14 5.87
CA LEU A 304 18.83 -15.13 6.05
C LEU A 304 20.06 -14.60 6.80
N THR A 305 20.25 -13.28 6.86
CA THR A 305 21.42 -12.62 7.48
C THR A 305 21.02 -11.67 8.63
N MET A 306 19.78 -11.74 9.11
CA MET A 306 19.26 -10.84 10.15
C MET A 306 18.92 -11.63 11.41
N ASP A 307 19.53 -11.24 12.52
CA ASP A 307 19.15 -11.73 13.85
C ASP A 307 17.98 -10.88 14.39
N SER A 308 16.85 -11.51 14.69
CA SER A 308 15.65 -10.84 15.19
C SER A 308 14.99 -11.65 16.29
N LYS A 309 15.00 -11.10 17.50
CA LYS A 309 14.35 -11.67 18.71
C LYS A 309 12.89 -12.05 18.45
N ILE A 310 12.16 -11.22 17.69
CA ILE A 310 10.76 -11.48 17.33
C ILE A 310 10.64 -12.69 16.41
N ILE A 311 11.48 -12.79 15.38
CA ILE A 311 11.43 -13.91 14.43
C ILE A 311 11.75 -15.22 15.16
N HIS A 312 12.78 -15.26 16.01
CA HIS A 312 13.07 -16.40 16.89
C HIS A 312 11.86 -16.78 17.76
N SER A 313 11.18 -15.80 18.35
CA SER A 313 10.04 -16.05 19.24
C SER A 313 8.89 -16.77 18.52
N MET A 314 8.67 -16.52 17.23
CA MET A 314 7.57 -17.07 16.43
C MET A 314 7.92 -18.34 15.62
N LEU A 315 9.11 -18.92 15.82
CA LEU A 315 9.50 -20.16 15.12
C LEU A 315 8.81 -21.40 15.72
N GLY A 316 8.65 -21.49 17.04
CA GLY A 316 8.14 -22.66 17.74
C GLY A 316 7.01 -22.33 18.72
N ARG A 317 6.39 -23.35 19.32
CA ARG A 317 5.26 -23.21 20.29
C ARG A 317 5.70 -22.70 21.69
N ASN A 318 6.78 -21.92 21.75
CA ASN A 318 7.26 -21.33 22.99
C ASN A 318 6.48 -20.04 23.27
N ASN A 319 5.53 -20.10 24.20
CA ASN A 319 4.58 -19.04 24.48
C ASN A 319 5.21 -17.78 25.12
N TYR A 320 5.86 -16.95 24.29
CA TYR A 320 6.16 -15.54 24.59
C TYR A 320 4.90 -14.66 24.49
N ALA A 321 3.81 -15.12 25.10
CA ALA A 321 2.53 -14.44 25.15
C ALA A 321 2.60 -13.14 25.96
N LEU A 322 1.63 -12.25 25.78
CA LEU A 322 1.65 -10.87 26.26
C LEU A 322 1.47 -10.67 27.78
N GLY A 323 1.75 -11.67 28.63
CA GLY A 323 1.66 -11.54 30.09
C GLY A 323 2.62 -10.49 30.66
N HIS A 324 2.46 -10.06 31.93
CA HIS A 324 3.32 -9.03 32.51
C HIS A 324 4.79 -9.47 32.63
N CYS A 325 5.71 -8.53 32.39
CA CYS A 325 7.14 -8.77 32.59
C CYS A 325 7.50 -8.65 34.09
N LYS A 326 8.12 -9.69 34.65
CA LYS A 326 8.47 -9.77 36.09
C LYS A 326 9.50 -8.74 36.56
N HIS A 327 10.10 -7.99 35.65
CA HIS A 327 11.12 -6.95 35.91
C HIS A 327 10.60 -5.53 35.63
N CYS A 328 9.34 -5.38 35.20
CA CYS A 328 8.73 -4.11 34.86
C CYS A 328 7.91 -3.58 36.03
N VAL A 329 8.35 -2.46 36.63
CA VAL A 329 7.57 -1.67 37.60
C VAL A 329 6.80 -0.59 36.83
N ASN A 330 5.85 -1.03 36.01
CA ASN A 330 5.01 -0.15 35.20
C ASN A 330 3.72 0.20 35.95
N LYS A 331 2.94 1.17 35.42
CA LYS A 331 1.55 1.41 35.83
C LYS A 331 0.76 0.10 35.91
N SER A 332 -0.20 0.00 36.82
CA SER A 332 -1.17 -1.09 36.77
C SER A 332 -2.03 -1.03 35.49
N HIS A 333 -2.62 -2.16 35.13
CA HIS A 333 -3.52 -2.28 33.98
C HIS A 333 -4.72 -1.31 34.12
N ASP A 334 -5.24 -1.15 35.35
CA ASP A 334 -6.39 -0.31 35.64
C ASP A 334 -6.06 1.20 35.68
N GLU A 335 -4.82 1.59 36.00
CA GLU A 335 -4.37 2.99 35.82
C GLU A 335 -4.37 3.41 34.35
N ILE A 336 -3.98 2.52 33.44
CA ILE A 336 -4.01 2.82 31.99
C ILE A 336 -5.45 2.81 31.46
N LYS A 337 -6.35 2.01 32.04
CA LYS A 337 -7.81 2.16 31.79
C LYS A 337 -8.32 3.52 32.29
N GLY A 338 -7.82 4.00 33.43
CA GLY A 338 -8.08 5.35 33.94
C GLY A 338 -7.65 6.45 32.97
N ASP A 339 -6.45 6.33 32.39
CA ASP A 339 -5.96 7.22 31.31
C ASP A 339 -6.81 7.16 30.02
N LEU A 340 -7.71 6.18 29.88
CA LEU A 340 -8.50 5.89 28.66
C LEU A 340 -10.00 6.20 28.76
N CYS A 341 -10.51 6.62 29.92
CA CYS A 341 -11.95 6.78 30.18
C CYS A 341 -12.69 7.64 29.13
N ASP A 342 -12.08 8.74 28.67
CA ASP A 342 -12.70 9.70 27.75
C ASP A 342 -12.97 9.13 26.34
N PHE A 343 -12.28 8.05 25.95
CA PHE A 343 -12.41 7.45 24.62
C PHE A 343 -13.68 6.61 24.43
N LYS A 344 -14.47 6.37 25.50
CA LYS A 344 -15.77 5.64 25.46
C LYS A 344 -15.67 4.23 24.85
N LEU A 345 -14.52 3.59 25.03
CA LEU A 345 -14.28 2.19 24.67
C LEU A 345 -15.01 1.25 25.66
N ASN A 346 -15.31 0.01 25.23
CA ASN A 346 -15.77 -1.04 26.14
C ASN A 346 -14.60 -1.79 26.78
N ASP A 347 -14.86 -2.60 27.81
CA ASP A 347 -13.84 -3.32 28.58
C ASP A 347 -12.90 -4.16 27.70
N SER A 348 -13.43 -4.92 26.74
CA SER A 348 -12.59 -5.74 25.83
C SER A 348 -11.66 -4.93 24.92
N GLN A 349 -12.09 -3.70 24.55
CA GLN A 349 -11.26 -2.75 23.80
C GLN A 349 -10.24 -2.07 24.73
N LEU A 350 -10.64 -1.67 25.94
CA LEU A 350 -9.76 -1.10 26.96
C LEU A 350 -8.66 -2.08 27.36
N ASP A 351 -8.99 -3.36 27.56
CA ASP A 351 -8.05 -4.45 27.84
C ASP A 351 -7.02 -4.60 26.71
N ALA A 352 -7.46 -4.61 25.45
CA ALA A 352 -6.58 -4.71 24.28
C ALA A 352 -5.63 -3.51 24.16
N VAL A 353 -6.10 -2.29 24.43
CA VAL A 353 -5.25 -1.08 24.44
C VAL A 353 -4.26 -1.13 25.61
N ALA A 354 -4.74 -1.29 26.85
CA ALA A 354 -3.89 -1.28 28.05
C ALA A 354 -2.81 -2.36 28.01
N SER A 355 -3.17 -3.58 27.57
CA SER A 355 -2.22 -4.69 27.39
C SER A 355 -1.12 -4.36 26.36
N CYS A 356 -1.47 -3.71 25.23
CA CYS A 356 -0.47 -3.29 24.24
C CYS A 356 0.45 -2.18 24.77
N ILE A 357 -0.10 -1.18 25.47
CA ILE A 357 0.69 -0.08 26.05
C ILE A 357 1.70 -0.63 27.07
N LEU A 358 1.28 -1.48 28.01
CA LEU A 358 2.19 -2.12 28.97
C LEU A 358 3.27 -2.98 28.29
N ALA A 359 2.93 -3.66 27.19
CA ALA A 359 3.90 -4.41 26.43
C ALA A 359 4.94 -3.50 25.76
N SER A 360 4.51 -2.35 25.21
CA SER A 360 5.36 -1.40 24.50
C SER A 360 6.35 -0.61 25.37
N GLU A 361 6.12 -0.57 26.68
CA GLU A 361 7.00 0.05 27.67
C GLU A 361 8.10 -0.91 28.18
N CYS A 362 8.08 -2.18 27.74
CA CYS A 362 8.91 -3.24 28.32
C CYS A 362 10.20 -3.51 27.51
N THR A 363 11.25 -2.74 27.77
CA THR A 363 12.60 -2.96 27.18
C THR A 363 13.23 -4.33 27.51
N HIS A 364 12.74 -5.02 28.54
CA HIS A 364 13.25 -6.32 28.98
C HIS A 364 12.92 -7.50 28.05
N ARG A 365 11.90 -7.38 27.18
CA ARG A 365 11.55 -8.44 26.23
C ARG A 365 10.93 -7.87 24.96
N SER A 366 11.13 -8.57 23.84
CA SER A 366 10.25 -8.41 22.70
C SER A 366 8.88 -9.04 22.98
N SER A 367 7.82 -8.57 22.32
CA SER A 367 6.46 -9.07 22.54
C SER A 367 5.63 -9.14 21.27
N MET A 368 4.83 -10.20 21.14
CA MET A 368 3.90 -10.40 20.02
C MET A 368 2.47 -10.49 20.56
N GLY A 369 1.64 -9.51 20.20
CA GLY A 369 0.23 -9.44 20.56
C GLY A 369 -0.68 -9.74 19.38
N LEU A 370 -1.81 -10.37 19.67
CA LEU A 370 -2.90 -10.60 18.71
C LEU A 370 -4.17 -9.93 19.24
N VAL A 371 -4.87 -9.17 18.38
CA VAL A 371 -6.22 -8.66 18.65
C VAL A 371 -7.17 -9.24 17.62
N TRP A 372 -8.20 -9.93 18.10
CA TRP A 372 -9.24 -10.54 17.27
C TRP A 372 -10.45 -9.63 17.25
N GLY A 373 -10.72 -9.01 16.10
CA GLY A 373 -11.81 -8.07 15.94
C GLY A 373 -12.79 -8.48 14.84
N PRO A 374 -13.83 -9.26 15.20
CA PRO A 374 -14.95 -9.59 14.32
C PRO A 374 -15.65 -8.36 13.73
N PRO A 375 -16.49 -8.51 12.69
CA PRO A 375 -17.19 -7.41 12.04
C PRO A 375 -18.00 -6.54 13.00
N GLY A 376 -17.84 -5.21 12.89
CA GLY A 376 -18.55 -4.24 13.72
C GLY A 376 -18.00 -4.03 15.13
N THR A 377 -16.93 -4.73 15.55
CA THR A 377 -16.39 -4.67 16.93
C THR A 377 -15.48 -3.48 17.26
N GLY A 378 -15.37 -2.51 16.34
CA GLY A 378 -14.61 -1.29 16.56
C GLY A 378 -13.08 -1.43 16.43
N LYS A 379 -12.58 -2.43 15.67
CA LYS A 379 -11.15 -2.59 15.33
C LYS A 379 -10.42 -1.27 15.07
N THR A 380 -10.85 -0.55 14.04
CA THR A 380 -10.23 0.70 13.58
C THR A 380 -10.19 1.77 14.66
N THR A 381 -11.24 1.88 15.50
CA THR A 381 -11.27 2.78 16.66
C THR A 381 -10.29 2.36 17.74
N THR A 382 -10.23 1.05 18.04
CA THR A 382 -9.32 0.47 19.05
C THR A 382 -7.86 0.70 18.65
N VAL A 383 -7.53 0.47 17.37
CA VAL A 383 -6.20 0.74 16.81
C VAL A 383 -5.90 2.25 16.80
N ALA A 384 -6.86 3.11 16.44
CA ALA A 384 -6.64 4.55 16.43
C ALA A 384 -6.34 5.12 17.83
N VAL A 385 -7.12 4.75 18.86
CA VAL A 385 -6.87 5.15 20.26
C VAL A 385 -5.52 4.63 20.74
N MET A 386 -5.16 3.39 20.41
CA MET A 386 -3.87 2.80 20.75
C MET A 386 -2.69 3.55 20.10
N LEU A 387 -2.78 3.87 18.81
CA LEU A 387 -1.77 4.66 18.10
C LEU A 387 -1.66 6.08 18.66
N GLN A 388 -2.76 6.67 19.13
CA GLN A 388 -2.77 7.95 19.84
C GLN A 388 -1.99 7.87 21.17
N MET A 389 -2.26 6.85 21.99
CA MET A 389 -1.55 6.63 23.26
C MET A 389 -0.05 6.33 23.07
N LEU A 390 0.31 5.58 22.02
CA LEU A 390 1.72 5.38 21.65
C LEU A 390 2.40 6.69 21.20
N LEU A 391 1.69 7.53 20.44
CA LEU A 391 2.17 8.85 20.02
C LEU A 391 2.34 9.80 21.22
N MET A 392 1.44 9.77 22.20
CA MET A 392 1.56 10.51 23.48
C MET A 392 2.78 10.08 24.29
N LYS A 393 3.13 8.78 24.26
CA LYS A 393 4.32 8.21 24.91
C LYS A 393 5.59 8.32 24.04
N GLU A 394 5.55 9.13 22.99
CA GLU A 394 6.61 9.34 21.98
C GLU A 394 7.17 8.07 21.32
N GLN A 395 6.43 6.95 21.35
CA GLN A 395 6.89 5.67 20.85
C GLN A 395 6.93 5.63 19.33
N ARG A 396 8.08 5.20 18.77
CA ARG A 396 8.25 5.17 17.32
C ARG A 396 7.53 3.97 16.71
N THR A 397 6.41 4.26 16.06
CA THR A 397 5.41 3.26 15.64
C THR A 397 5.22 3.27 14.14
N LEU A 398 5.27 2.09 13.52
CA LEU A 398 4.85 1.84 12.15
C LEU A 398 3.48 1.17 12.16
N ALA A 399 2.49 1.82 11.57
CA ALA A 399 1.14 1.31 11.36
C ALA A 399 0.98 0.87 9.89
N CYS A 400 0.77 -0.42 9.68
CA CYS A 400 0.59 -1.04 8.38
C CYS A 400 -0.76 -1.72 8.21
N ALA A 401 -1.16 -1.92 6.95
CA ALA A 401 -2.28 -2.77 6.57
C ALA A 401 -2.03 -3.37 5.16
N PRO A 402 -2.76 -4.44 4.75
CA PRO A 402 -2.66 -5.01 3.41
C PRO A 402 -3.11 -4.03 2.32
N THR A 403 -4.26 -3.37 2.52
CA THR A 403 -4.89 -2.51 1.51
C THR A 403 -4.73 -1.03 1.84
N ASN A 404 -4.72 -0.19 0.80
CA ASN A 404 -4.73 1.26 0.98
C ASN A 404 -5.92 1.71 1.84
N MET A 405 -7.13 1.17 1.60
CA MET A 405 -8.33 1.57 2.32
C MET A 405 -8.23 1.36 3.83
N ALA A 406 -7.66 0.24 4.28
CA ALA A 406 -7.48 -0.01 5.72
C ALA A 406 -6.50 1.00 6.34
N VAL A 407 -5.36 1.30 5.68
CA VAL A 407 -4.42 2.35 6.14
C VAL A 407 -5.12 3.71 6.25
N LEU A 408 -5.91 4.08 5.25
CA LEU A 408 -6.64 5.35 5.20
C LEU A 408 -7.74 5.43 6.28
N GLN A 409 -8.44 4.32 6.56
CA GLN A 409 -9.47 4.25 7.60
C GLN A 409 -8.88 4.46 9.00
N VAL A 410 -7.77 3.78 9.34
CA VAL A 410 -7.09 3.98 10.64
C VAL A 410 -6.52 5.40 10.74
N ALA A 411 -5.87 5.90 9.68
CA ALA A 411 -5.26 7.23 9.68
C ALA A 411 -6.30 8.36 9.81
N SER A 412 -7.44 8.27 9.10
CA SER A 412 -8.55 9.21 9.26
C SER A 412 -9.12 9.16 10.68
N ARG A 413 -9.35 7.95 11.22
CA ARG A 413 -9.94 7.80 12.55
C ARG A 413 -9.03 8.35 13.66
N LEU A 414 -7.71 8.27 13.49
CA LEU A 414 -6.76 8.93 14.39
C LEU A 414 -6.84 10.46 14.29
N LEU A 415 -6.92 11.03 13.08
CA LEU A 415 -7.03 12.48 12.91
C LEU A 415 -8.36 13.04 13.42
N GLU A 416 -9.46 12.28 13.32
CA GLU A 416 -10.73 12.60 13.98
C GLU A 416 -10.55 12.69 15.51
N LEU A 417 -9.95 11.68 16.13
CA LEU A 417 -9.70 11.67 17.59
C LEU A 417 -8.75 12.80 18.05
N ILE A 418 -7.70 13.10 17.29
CA ILE A 418 -6.81 14.24 17.57
C ILE A 418 -7.52 15.59 17.35
N GLY A 419 -8.55 15.63 16.50
CA GLY A 419 -9.36 16.81 16.22
C GLY A 419 -10.43 17.10 17.29
N ASP A 420 -11.09 16.06 17.81
CA ASP A 420 -12.17 16.15 18.80
C ASP A 420 -11.65 16.53 20.20
N PHE A 421 -10.48 16.04 20.60
CA PHE A 421 -9.85 16.42 21.87
C PHE A 421 -9.19 17.81 21.75
N SER A 422 -9.39 18.68 22.75
CA SER A 422 -8.84 20.05 22.80
C SER A 422 -7.30 20.12 22.98
N LEU A 423 -6.59 19.02 22.72
CA LEU A 423 -5.16 18.81 22.96
C LEU A 423 -4.30 19.04 21.70
N ARG A 424 -4.73 19.87 20.75
CA ARG A 424 -3.95 20.27 19.55
C ARG A 424 -2.55 20.86 19.89
N HIS A 425 -2.33 21.29 21.14
CA HIS A 425 -1.03 21.76 21.60
C HIS A 425 -0.04 20.61 21.91
N ASN A 426 -0.54 19.42 22.28
CA ASN A 426 0.29 18.28 22.69
C ASN A 426 0.86 17.49 21.49
N TYR A 427 0.17 17.49 20.35
CA TYR A 427 0.59 16.78 19.14
C TYR A 427 1.17 17.75 18.09
N SER A 428 2.18 17.30 17.34
CA SER A 428 2.53 17.89 16.04
C SER A 428 2.03 16.97 14.93
N LEU A 429 1.30 17.51 13.96
CA LEU A 429 0.97 16.77 12.74
C LEU A 429 2.24 16.43 11.94
N GLY A 430 3.31 17.20 12.10
CA GLY A 430 4.66 16.89 11.60
C GLY A 430 5.19 15.53 12.07
N ASP A 431 4.88 15.12 13.31
CA ASP A 431 5.30 13.82 13.87
C ASP A 431 4.53 12.62 13.27
N ILE A 432 3.45 12.85 12.50
CA ILE A 432 2.63 11.82 11.84
C ILE A 432 2.83 11.88 10.32
N ILE A 433 3.06 10.75 9.65
CA ILE A 433 3.19 10.65 8.18
C ILE A 433 2.33 9.53 7.61
N LEU A 434 1.69 9.79 6.47
CA LEU A 434 1.07 8.80 5.59
C LEU A 434 1.82 8.76 4.25
N PHE A 435 2.24 7.58 3.76
CA PHE A 435 2.86 7.47 2.43
C PHE A 435 2.46 6.20 1.66
N GLY A 436 2.54 6.28 0.32
CA GLY A 436 2.28 5.18 -0.60
C GLY A 436 2.19 5.68 -2.04
N ASN A 437 1.40 5.03 -2.89
CA ASN A 437 1.22 5.46 -4.29
C ASN A 437 0.00 6.39 -4.43
N LYS A 438 0.26 7.67 -4.76
CA LYS A 438 -0.75 8.74 -4.87
C LYS A 438 -1.97 8.35 -5.72
N ASP A 439 -1.77 7.77 -6.92
CA ASP A 439 -2.85 7.34 -7.83
C ASP A 439 -3.86 6.39 -7.15
N ARG A 440 -3.38 5.52 -6.26
CA ARG A 440 -4.17 4.47 -5.60
C ARG A 440 -4.68 4.86 -4.22
N LEU A 441 -4.22 5.98 -3.63
CA LEU A 441 -4.58 6.39 -2.27
C LEU A 441 -5.78 7.34 -2.20
N GLN A 442 -6.14 8.01 -3.30
CA GLN A 442 -7.32 8.89 -3.38
C GLN A 442 -7.49 9.84 -2.17
N ILE A 443 -6.38 10.47 -1.76
CA ILE A 443 -6.25 11.24 -0.51
C ILE A 443 -7.34 12.32 -0.40
N GLY A 444 -8.21 12.17 0.60
CA GLY A 444 -9.19 13.19 0.98
C GLY A 444 -8.55 14.35 1.75
N LYS A 445 -9.27 15.49 1.85
CA LYS A 445 -8.77 16.75 2.45
C LYS A 445 -8.06 16.56 3.79
N LEU A 446 -8.72 15.88 4.74
CA LEU A 446 -8.18 15.60 6.09
C LEU A 446 -6.81 14.91 6.05
N LEU A 447 -6.64 13.91 5.18
CA LEU A 447 -5.41 13.13 5.08
C LEU A 447 -4.27 13.87 4.36
N SER A 448 -4.56 14.95 3.62
CA SER A 448 -3.53 15.76 2.93
C SER A 448 -2.60 16.54 3.89
N GLU A 449 -2.95 16.62 5.18
CA GLU A 449 -2.13 17.23 6.22
C GLU A 449 -0.97 16.31 6.66
N ILE A 450 -1.19 14.99 6.60
CA ILE A 450 -0.19 13.95 6.91
C ILE A 450 0.40 13.26 5.68
N TYR A 451 -0.16 13.46 4.48
CA TYR A 451 0.33 12.81 3.27
C TYR A 451 1.71 13.34 2.84
N LEU A 452 2.68 12.43 2.71
CA LEU A 452 4.09 12.75 2.58
C LEU A 452 4.43 13.60 1.36
N ASP A 453 3.89 13.29 0.18
CA ASP A 453 4.26 14.02 -1.03
C ASP A 453 3.73 15.46 -0.97
N ASP A 454 2.49 15.66 -0.48
CA ASP A 454 1.88 16.99 -0.36
C ASP A 454 2.56 17.82 0.73
N ARG A 455 2.96 17.18 1.84
CA ARG A 455 3.83 17.77 2.87
C ARG A 455 5.16 18.23 2.30
N VAL A 456 5.85 17.38 1.53
CA VAL A 456 7.15 17.72 0.93
C VAL A 456 7.02 18.90 -0.04
N GLN A 457 5.98 18.95 -0.86
CA GLN A 457 5.75 20.07 -1.79
C GLN A 457 5.49 21.40 -1.06
N LYS A 458 4.73 21.41 0.04
CA LYS A 458 4.57 22.60 0.90
C LYS A 458 5.91 23.04 1.49
N LEU A 459 6.64 22.12 2.12
CA LEU A 459 7.94 22.38 2.73
C LEU A 459 8.98 22.90 1.72
N LEU A 460 9.02 22.35 0.51
CA LEU A 460 9.92 22.78 -0.57
C LEU A 460 9.75 24.27 -0.91
N SER A 461 8.53 24.82 -0.80
CA SER A 461 8.28 26.25 -0.99
C SER A 461 8.91 27.10 0.13
N SER A 462 8.92 26.62 1.38
CA SER A 462 9.53 27.28 2.54
C SER A 462 11.05 27.08 2.62
N PHE A 463 11.60 26.02 2.04
CA PHE A 463 13.06 25.81 1.93
C PHE A 463 13.71 26.55 0.74
N ASN A 464 12.91 27.13 -0.17
CA ASN A 464 13.43 27.80 -1.36
C ASN A 464 14.36 28.99 -1.03
N ARG A 465 15.54 29.05 -1.66
CA ARG A 465 16.57 30.06 -1.41
C ARG A 465 16.18 31.50 -1.79
N GLN A 466 15.28 31.68 -2.76
CA GLN A 466 14.90 32.99 -3.32
C GLN A 466 13.67 33.61 -2.66
N HIS A 467 12.75 32.80 -2.12
CA HIS A 467 11.47 33.28 -1.59
C HIS A 467 10.91 32.47 -0.41
N GLY A 468 11.71 31.57 0.17
CA GLY A 468 11.36 30.81 1.37
C GLY A 468 11.86 31.46 2.67
N TRP A 469 11.86 30.67 3.75
CA TRP A 469 12.17 31.06 5.13
C TRP A 469 13.32 32.05 5.26
N LYS A 470 14.51 31.71 4.74
CA LYS A 470 15.71 32.53 4.93
C LYS A 470 15.58 33.89 4.26
N HIS A 471 15.05 33.93 3.03
CA HIS A 471 14.75 35.19 2.35
C HIS A 471 13.73 36.04 3.13
N CYS A 472 12.71 35.42 3.72
CA CYS A 472 11.72 36.12 4.55
C CYS A 472 12.36 36.71 5.82
N VAL A 473 13.17 35.94 6.55
CA VAL A 473 13.92 36.43 7.73
C VAL A 473 14.83 37.59 7.35
N ASP A 474 15.69 37.40 6.35
CA ASP A 474 16.65 38.41 5.90
C ASP A 474 15.94 39.68 5.39
N SER A 475 14.77 39.54 4.74
CA SER A 475 13.93 40.67 4.30
C SER A 475 13.33 41.45 5.46
N VAL A 476 12.78 40.78 6.48
CA VAL A 476 12.21 41.43 7.68
C VAL A 476 13.31 42.14 8.48
N VAL A 477 14.47 41.50 8.70
CA VAL A 477 15.62 42.13 9.36
C VAL A 477 16.09 43.37 8.59
N THR A 478 16.24 43.26 7.27
CA THR A 478 16.70 44.39 6.44
C THR A 478 15.68 45.52 6.41
N PHE A 479 14.38 45.21 6.44
CA PHE A 479 13.31 46.21 6.54
C PHE A 479 13.32 46.91 7.91
N LEU A 480 13.33 46.16 9.02
CA LEU A 480 13.33 46.73 10.37
C LEU A 480 14.58 47.58 10.67
N LYS A 481 15.73 47.27 10.07
CA LYS A 481 16.92 48.14 10.11
C LYS A 481 16.79 49.39 9.23
N ASN A 482 16.28 49.26 8.00
CA ASN A 482 16.37 50.30 6.96
C ASN A 482 15.02 50.94 6.58
N CYS A 483 14.02 50.91 7.46
CA CYS A 483 12.65 51.30 7.10
C CYS A 483 12.55 52.78 6.65
N ASN A 484 13.19 53.69 7.39
CA ASN A 484 13.17 55.13 7.16
C ASN A 484 13.89 55.52 5.85
N SER A 485 15.08 54.94 5.58
CA SER A 485 15.80 55.18 4.32
C SER A 485 15.06 54.59 3.11
N ARG A 486 14.47 53.39 3.23
CA ARG A 486 13.65 52.77 2.19
C ARG A 486 12.34 53.54 1.93
N TYR A 487 11.73 54.15 2.95
CA TYR A 487 10.58 55.03 2.80
C TYR A 487 10.94 56.28 1.98
N ARG A 488 12.00 57.01 2.36
CA ARG A 488 12.47 58.21 1.63
C ARG A 488 12.71 57.92 0.15
N MET A 489 13.49 56.88 -0.16
CA MET A 489 13.71 56.42 -1.54
C MET A 489 12.41 56.10 -2.29
N SER A 490 11.39 55.56 -1.62
CA SER A 490 10.10 55.26 -2.27
C SER A 490 9.26 56.50 -2.56
N VAL A 491 9.35 57.54 -1.73
CA VAL A 491 8.73 58.85 -1.98
C VAL A 491 9.43 59.53 -3.15
N ASP A 492 10.77 59.52 -3.19
CA ASP A 492 11.56 60.08 -4.29
C ASP A 492 11.24 59.42 -5.65
N ILE A 493 11.08 58.10 -5.67
CA ILE A 493 10.66 57.35 -6.87
C ILE A 493 9.21 57.68 -7.28
N GLN A 494 8.31 57.95 -6.33
CA GLN A 494 6.90 58.21 -6.62
C GLN A 494 6.61 59.64 -7.10
N GLN A 495 7.50 60.62 -6.91
CA GLN A 495 7.31 62.02 -7.34
C GLN A 495 7.03 62.20 -8.85
N GLY A 496 7.20 61.17 -9.68
CA GLY A 496 6.78 61.14 -11.09
C GLY A 496 5.33 60.67 -11.35
N SER A 497 4.51 60.39 -10.33
CA SER A 497 3.13 59.89 -10.46
C SER A 497 2.07 60.79 -9.80
N SER A 498 0.83 60.75 -10.28
CA SER A 498 -0.31 61.51 -9.73
C SER A 498 -0.65 61.14 -8.29
N ASP A 499 -0.44 59.88 -7.92
CA ASP A 499 -0.95 59.29 -6.67
C ASP A 499 -0.01 59.56 -5.47
N ALA A 500 1.12 60.24 -5.71
CA ALA A 500 2.25 60.34 -4.79
C ALA A 500 2.02 61.21 -3.53
N ARG A 501 0.90 61.94 -3.44
CA ARG A 501 0.68 62.94 -2.37
C ARG A 501 0.16 62.36 -1.05
N ASP A 502 -0.37 61.14 -1.07
CA ASP A 502 -1.12 60.55 0.05
C ASP A 502 -0.37 59.43 0.80
N LEU A 503 0.88 59.09 0.42
CA LEU A 503 1.66 58.03 1.05
C LEU A 503 2.41 58.55 2.29
N THR A 504 1.79 58.40 3.48
CA THR A 504 2.44 58.65 4.77
C THR A 504 3.41 57.52 5.16
N PHE A 505 4.33 57.78 6.10
CA PHE A 505 5.27 56.78 6.58
C PHE A 505 4.53 55.62 7.27
N LYS A 506 3.46 55.89 8.03
CA LYS A 506 2.55 54.89 8.61
C LYS A 506 1.89 53.99 7.56
N LYS A 507 1.38 54.55 6.45
CA LYS A 507 0.80 53.76 5.34
C LYS A 507 1.86 52.87 4.67
N TYR A 508 3.04 53.43 4.39
CA TYR A 508 4.16 52.67 3.84
C TYR A 508 4.60 51.54 4.77
N PHE A 509 4.80 51.83 6.06
CA PHE A 509 5.20 50.87 7.08
C PHE A 509 4.17 49.74 7.16
N THR A 510 2.89 50.04 7.42
CA THR A 510 1.85 49.02 7.64
C THR A 510 1.71 48.09 6.43
N SER A 511 1.69 48.65 5.21
CA SER A 511 1.59 47.87 3.97
C SER A 511 2.81 46.95 3.74
N ARG A 512 4.02 47.50 3.88
CA ARG A 512 5.26 46.73 3.63
C ARG A 512 5.57 45.75 4.75
N PHE A 513 5.34 46.13 6.01
CA PHE A 513 5.59 45.29 7.16
C PHE A 513 4.67 44.09 7.18
N SER A 514 3.34 44.27 7.01
CA SER A 514 2.41 43.13 6.91
C SER A 514 2.87 42.17 5.82
N THR A 515 3.07 42.66 4.58
CA THR A 515 3.49 41.81 3.45
C THR A 515 4.74 40.95 3.75
N LEU A 516 5.71 41.48 4.50
CA LEU A 516 6.92 40.76 4.88
C LEU A 516 6.72 39.83 6.10
N ALA A 517 5.97 40.29 7.11
CA ALA A 517 5.62 39.53 8.30
C ALA A 517 4.72 38.34 7.93
N ASP A 518 3.67 38.54 7.14
CA ASP A 518 2.78 37.52 6.58
C ASP A 518 3.56 36.43 5.83
N GLY A 519 4.55 36.83 5.01
CA GLY A 519 5.43 35.89 4.30
C GLY A 519 6.29 35.05 5.24
N LEU A 520 6.81 35.66 6.32
CA LEU A 520 7.62 34.98 7.33
C LEU A 520 6.77 34.08 8.23
N VAL A 521 5.64 34.57 8.73
CA VAL A 521 4.67 33.85 9.57
C VAL A 521 4.12 32.64 8.84
N ARG A 522 3.79 32.74 7.54
CA ARG A 522 3.43 31.57 6.72
C ARG A 522 4.53 30.50 6.68
N CYS A 523 5.81 30.88 6.72
CA CYS A 523 6.91 29.90 6.80
C CYS A 523 7.04 29.29 8.21
N ILE A 524 6.81 30.08 9.28
CA ILE A 524 6.73 29.56 10.66
C ILE A 524 5.62 28.51 10.75
N ASP A 525 4.41 28.85 10.29
CA ASP A 525 3.24 27.97 10.37
C ASP A 525 3.42 26.71 9.49
N THR A 526 4.00 26.85 8.30
CA THR A 526 4.34 25.69 7.44
C THR A 526 5.36 24.77 8.14
N PHE A 527 6.33 25.30 8.88
CA PHE A 527 7.25 24.48 9.68
C PHE A 527 6.56 23.88 10.93
N TYR A 528 5.68 24.62 11.60
CA TYR A 528 4.91 24.16 12.76
C TYR A 528 4.02 22.95 12.43
N ASP A 529 3.28 23.03 11.31
CA ASP A 529 2.32 22.00 10.90
C ASP A 529 2.98 20.76 10.27
N HIS A 530 4.18 20.91 9.68
CA HIS A 530 4.71 19.90 8.75
C HIS A 530 6.13 19.39 9.04
N LEU A 531 6.91 20.03 9.92
CA LEU A 531 8.15 19.44 10.44
C LEU A 531 7.90 18.76 11.79
N PRO A 532 8.46 17.56 12.04
CA PRO A 532 8.50 16.97 13.37
C PRO A 532 9.14 17.94 14.37
N ARG A 533 8.58 18.09 15.58
CA ARG A 533 9.13 19.02 16.60
C ARG A 533 10.60 18.70 16.92
N SER A 534 10.93 17.40 16.94
CA SER A 534 12.30 16.90 17.13
C SER A 534 13.32 17.32 16.06
N SER A 535 12.88 17.77 14.88
CA SER A 535 13.76 18.26 13.81
C SER A 535 14.19 19.73 13.96
N LEU A 536 13.57 20.48 14.87
CA LEU A 536 13.86 21.92 15.09
C LEU A 536 14.38 22.22 16.51
N GLY A 537 13.97 21.44 17.52
CA GLY A 537 14.46 21.59 18.91
C GLY A 537 14.19 22.99 19.49
N LYS A 538 15.11 23.51 20.33
CA LYS A 538 15.04 24.86 20.96
C LYS A 538 14.88 26.03 19.96
N ASN A 539 14.96 25.80 18.64
CA ASN A 539 14.68 26.83 17.62
C ASN A 539 13.19 26.96 17.28
N PHE A 540 12.39 25.93 17.56
CA PHE A 540 10.93 25.95 17.37
C PHE A 540 10.28 27.07 18.21
N ASP A 541 10.70 27.16 19.48
CA ASP A 541 10.20 28.15 20.43
C ASP A 541 10.65 29.57 20.06
N LYS A 542 11.88 29.73 19.55
CA LYS A 542 12.36 30.99 18.95
C LYS A 542 11.51 31.43 17.76
N MET A 543 11.10 30.52 16.88
CA MET A 543 10.20 30.84 15.76
C MET A 543 8.82 31.28 16.28
N MET A 544 8.22 30.53 17.20
CA MET A 544 6.90 30.86 17.76
C MET A 544 6.91 32.16 18.58
N PHE A 545 8.02 32.48 19.25
CA PHE A 545 8.22 33.77 19.93
C PHE A 545 8.38 34.92 18.93
N VAL A 546 9.14 34.73 17.84
CA VAL A 546 9.23 35.72 16.75
C VAL A 546 7.85 36.01 16.14
N LYS A 547 7.00 35.00 15.91
CA LYS A 547 5.61 35.23 15.45
C LYS A 547 4.87 36.21 16.38
N ARG A 548 4.87 35.95 17.69
CA ARG A 548 4.26 36.83 18.72
C ARG A 548 4.86 38.25 18.73
N LEU A 549 6.17 38.40 18.50
CA LEU A 549 6.82 39.70 18.41
C LEU A 549 6.40 40.48 17.15
N LEU A 550 6.26 39.80 16.01
CA LEU A 550 5.76 40.42 14.77
C LEU A 550 4.30 40.88 14.94
N ASP A 551 3.44 40.03 15.52
CA ASP A 551 2.05 40.35 15.82
C ASP A 551 1.95 41.59 16.74
N LYS A 552 2.71 41.61 17.84
CA LYS A 552 2.80 42.76 18.76
C LYS A 552 3.31 44.02 18.06
N LEU A 553 4.37 43.92 17.26
CA LEU A 553 4.97 45.08 16.58
C LEU A 553 4.03 45.65 15.51
N GLN A 554 3.29 44.79 14.82
CA GLN A 554 2.27 45.22 13.85
C GLN A 554 1.10 45.93 14.55
N GLN A 555 0.55 45.36 15.62
CA GLN A 555 -0.52 45.99 16.42
C GLN A 555 -0.08 47.34 17.00
N SER A 556 1.10 47.38 17.65
CA SER A 556 1.63 48.56 18.32
C SER A 556 1.98 49.72 17.37
N LEU A 557 2.44 49.44 16.15
CA LEU A 557 2.85 50.48 15.20
C LEU A 557 1.79 50.83 14.14
N SER A 558 0.69 50.08 14.07
CA SER A 558 -0.42 50.35 13.13
C SER A 558 -1.67 50.92 13.82
N ALA A 559 -1.71 51.02 15.15
CA ALA A 559 -2.79 51.63 15.91
C ALA A 559 -3.03 53.10 15.49
N ASP A 560 -4.29 53.55 15.50
CA ASP A 560 -4.72 54.81 14.86
C ASP A 560 -4.04 56.06 15.42
N ASP A 561 -3.67 56.06 16.70
CA ASP A 561 -2.99 57.13 17.44
C ASP A 561 -1.50 57.31 17.11
N VAL A 562 -0.84 56.29 16.54
CA VAL A 562 0.59 56.36 16.15
C VAL A 562 0.82 57.43 15.07
N SER A 563 1.73 58.37 15.31
CA SER A 563 2.13 59.40 14.33
C SER A 563 3.33 58.96 13.48
N ASP A 564 3.48 59.56 12.31
CA ASP A 564 4.69 59.41 11.47
C ASP A 564 5.96 59.85 12.22
N GLU A 565 5.86 60.83 13.12
CA GLU A 565 6.97 61.34 13.94
C GLU A 565 7.49 60.26 14.91
N LEU A 566 6.60 59.54 15.58
CA LEU A 566 6.95 58.42 16.46
C LEU A 566 7.63 57.29 15.66
N LEU A 567 7.15 57.00 14.44
CA LEU A 567 7.82 56.07 13.53
C LEU A 567 9.20 56.57 13.09
N PHE A 568 9.38 57.86 12.84
CA PHE A 568 10.71 58.42 12.54
C PHE A 568 11.68 58.34 13.71
N THR A 569 11.20 58.48 14.95
CA THR A 569 12.00 58.21 16.15
C THR A 569 12.40 56.74 16.22
N ILE A 570 11.44 55.82 16.14
CA ILE A 570 11.68 54.36 16.27
C ILE A 570 12.53 53.79 15.12
N PHE A 571 12.53 54.42 13.94
CA PHE A 571 13.36 54.03 12.79
C PHE A 571 14.42 55.08 12.44
N ASN A 572 14.94 55.82 13.42
CA ASN A 572 16.05 56.74 13.22
C ASN A 572 17.38 55.97 13.00
N PRO A 573 18.25 56.33 12.04
CA PRO A 573 19.51 55.61 11.83
C PRO A 573 20.56 55.77 12.94
N ALA A 574 20.34 56.67 13.91
CA ALA A 574 21.27 56.95 14.99
C ALA A 574 21.30 55.87 16.09
N ASP A 575 20.30 54.98 16.13
CA ASP A 575 20.29 53.81 17.01
C ASP A 575 21.17 52.68 16.42
N GLU A 576 22.46 52.96 16.26
CA GLU A 576 23.44 51.89 16.09
C GLU A 576 23.50 51.09 17.40
N VAL A 577 23.20 49.79 17.30
CA VAL A 577 23.29 48.86 18.43
C VAL A 577 24.74 48.91 18.95
N PRO A 578 24.98 49.19 20.24
CA PRO A 578 26.34 49.34 20.76
C PRO A 578 27.22 48.14 20.43
N ASP A 579 28.39 48.41 19.87
CA ASP A 579 29.35 47.38 19.47
C ASP A 579 29.74 46.53 20.68
N SER A 580 29.60 45.21 20.54
CA SER A 580 29.83 44.24 21.62
C SER A 580 31.31 44.10 21.95
N SER A 581 31.81 45.05 22.72
CA SER A 581 33.17 45.12 23.29
C SER A 581 33.21 44.80 24.80
N GLY A 582 32.08 44.36 25.35
CA GLY A 582 32.01 43.67 26.65
C GLY A 582 32.25 42.17 26.51
N SER A 583 33.21 41.66 27.27
CA SER A 583 33.46 40.25 27.63
C SER A 583 32.86 39.13 26.77
N HIS A 584 33.73 38.36 26.11
CA HIS A 584 33.55 36.91 26.04
C HIS A 584 33.43 36.34 27.47
N ASP A 585 32.24 35.88 27.86
CA ASP A 585 32.03 34.53 28.42
C ASP A 585 30.55 34.19 28.70
N ASP A 586 29.64 35.17 28.71
CA ASP A 586 28.20 34.95 28.95
C ASP A 586 27.50 34.26 27.77
N LEU A 587 27.79 32.97 27.61
CA LEU A 587 26.96 32.01 26.90
C LEU A 587 25.59 31.97 27.56
N ILE A 588 24.52 32.10 26.76
CA ILE A 588 23.17 31.75 27.21
C ILE A 588 23.01 30.22 27.08
N ASP A 589 23.77 29.51 27.93
CA ASP A 589 23.69 28.07 28.19
C ASP A 589 23.15 27.82 29.62
N ASP A 590 22.03 28.49 29.94
CA ASP A 590 21.19 28.22 31.12
C ASP A 590 19.76 27.87 30.65
N GLU A 591 19.09 26.97 31.37
CA GLU A 591 18.01 26.17 30.76
C GLU A 591 16.56 26.67 31.00
N ASP A 592 16.32 27.56 31.97
CA ASP A 592 14.96 27.80 32.51
C ASP A 592 14.20 29.05 32.00
N ASP A 593 14.88 30.12 31.57
CA ASP A 593 14.28 31.47 31.62
C ASP A 593 13.35 31.86 30.44
N PHE A 594 13.20 30.99 29.43
CA PHE A 594 12.30 31.24 28.28
C PHE A 594 10.80 31.16 28.61
N HIS A 595 10.44 30.52 29.74
CA HIS A 595 9.04 30.27 30.08
C HIS A 595 8.38 31.38 30.90
N ASP A 596 9.12 32.15 31.72
CA ASP A 596 8.56 33.21 32.57
C ASP A 596 8.82 34.64 32.04
N CYS A 597 9.04 34.76 30.73
CA CYS A 597 9.07 36.02 29.99
C CYS A 597 7.69 36.72 29.91
N LYS A 598 7.07 36.98 31.06
CA LYS A 598 6.03 38.01 31.30
C LYS A 598 6.62 39.43 31.21
N ILE A 599 7.50 39.68 30.24
CA ILE A 599 8.09 41.00 30.08
C ILE A 599 7.01 41.95 29.56
N SER A 600 6.77 43.03 30.31
CA SER A 600 5.92 44.16 29.89
C SER A 600 6.65 44.97 28.81
N LEU A 601 6.86 44.33 27.65
CA LEU A 601 7.32 44.96 26.42
C LEU A 601 6.14 45.75 25.84
N ASP A 602 5.95 46.93 26.40
CA ASP A 602 4.97 47.95 25.97
C ASP A 602 5.65 49.03 25.11
N SER A 603 6.98 49.12 25.16
CA SER A 603 7.82 49.96 24.30
C SER A 603 8.01 49.33 22.91
N PRO A 604 7.62 50.01 21.81
CA PRO A 604 7.78 49.47 20.46
C PRO A 604 9.25 49.35 20.03
N LEU A 605 10.13 50.18 20.59
CA LEU A 605 11.56 50.18 20.29
C LEU A 605 12.24 48.90 20.81
N ASP A 606 11.85 48.45 22.01
CA ASP A 606 12.38 47.23 22.63
C ASP A 606 11.84 45.97 21.94
N ILE A 607 10.56 45.98 21.53
CA ILE A 607 9.98 44.92 20.68
C ILE A 607 10.77 44.81 19.36
N LYS A 608 11.02 45.94 18.67
CA LYS A 608 11.83 45.99 17.44
C LYS A 608 13.24 45.43 17.67
N SER A 609 13.93 45.88 18.72
CA SER A 609 15.30 45.47 19.04
C SER A 609 15.41 43.96 19.31
N LEU A 610 14.53 43.44 20.17
CA LEU A 610 14.45 42.02 20.50
C LEU A 610 14.08 41.15 19.27
N CYS A 611 13.15 41.63 18.44
CA CYS A 611 12.77 40.96 17.19
C CYS A 611 13.98 40.83 16.25
N ILE A 612 14.75 41.91 16.03
CA ILE A 612 15.97 41.87 15.21
C ILE A 612 17.00 40.88 15.80
N LYS A 613 17.24 40.91 17.11
CA LYS A 613 18.21 40.01 17.80
C LYS A 613 17.86 38.54 17.56
N ILE A 614 16.59 38.15 17.71
CA ILE A 614 16.17 36.74 17.56
C ILE A 614 16.08 36.33 16.08
N LEU A 615 15.64 37.23 15.18
CA LEU A 615 15.68 36.98 13.74
C LEU A 615 17.11 36.73 13.24
N MET A 616 18.12 37.43 13.76
CA MET A 616 19.53 37.16 13.44
C MET A 616 20.05 35.83 14.03
N SER A 617 19.55 35.39 15.19
CA SER A 617 19.82 34.03 15.68
C SER A 617 19.24 32.98 14.71
N LEU A 618 18.06 33.24 14.15
CA LEU A 618 17.35 32.35 13.23
C LEU A 618 17.89 32.37 11.79
N SER A 619 18.41 33.50 11.27
CA SER A 619 19.00 33.55 9.91
C SER A 619 20.31 32.76 9.83
N ASN A 620 21.04 32.65 10.94
CA ASN A 620 22.23 31.84 11.08
C ASN A 620 21.96 30.34 11.31
N MET A 621 20.70 29.96 11.56
CA MET A 621 20.32 28.57 11.78
C MET A 621 20.50 27.73 10.51
N ARG A 622 21.23 26.61 10.62
CA ARG A 622 21.28 25.58 9.58
C ARG A 622 20.04 24.70 9.69
N LEU A 623 19.08 24.91 8.79
CA LEU A 623 17.97 23.97 8.60
C LEU A 623 18.54 22.59 8.17
N PRO A 624 17.95 21.46 8.61
CA PRO A 624 18.53 20.13 8.42
C PRO A 624 18.38 19.57 6.99
N CYS A 625 18.03 20.40 6.01
CA CYS A 625 17.76 19.99 4.64
C CYS A 625 17.97 21.13 3.64
N GLU A 626 18.46 20.80 2.44
CA GLU A 626 18.49 21.69 1.28
C GLU A 626 17.15 21.68 0.51
N ASP A 627 17.03 22.55 -0.50
CA ASP A 627 15.89 22.71 -1.42
C ASP A 627 15.75 21.55 -2.45
N ASN A 628 15.78 20.31 -1.97
CA ASN A 628 15.65 19.07 -2.74
C ASN A 628 14.53 18.17 -2.19
N GLU A 629 13.59 17.78 -3.06
CA GLU A 629 12.43 16.93 -2.73
C GLU A 629 12.82 15.64 -2.00
N LEU A 630 13.88 14.94 -2.46
CA LEU A 630 14.34 13.69 -1.85
C LEU A 630 14.88 13.92 -0.43
N SER A 631 15.67 14.98 -0.22
CA SER A 631 16.22 15.31 1.09
C SER A 631 15.13 15.66 2.10
N ILE A 632 14.10 16.41 1.68
CA ILE A 632 12.95 16.78 2.53
C ILE A 632 12.12 15.53 2.87
N ARG A 633 11.93 14.62 1.89
CA ARG A 633 11.26 13.33 2.11
C ARG A 633 12.00 12.47 3.14
N ASP A 634 13.31 12.36 3.01
CA ASP A 634 14.20 11.65 3.94
C ASP A 634 14.13 12.24 5.35
N LEU A 635 14.18 13.58 5.48
CA LEU A 635 14.04 14.29 6.77
C LEU A 635 12.72 13.92 7.46
N CYS A 636 11.61 14.05 6.74
CA CYS A 636 10.28 13.72 7.26
C CYS A 636 10.22 12.25 7.73
N LEU A 637 10.61 11.31 6.87
CA LEU A 637 10.58 9.88 7.20
C LEU A 637 11.56 9.48 8.32
N LYS A 638 12.68 10.19 8.52
CA LYS A 638 13.65 9.88 9.59
C LYS A 638 13.18 10.32 10.97
N HIS A 639 12.38 11.38 11.07
CA HIS A 639 12.00 12.00 12.34
C HIS A 639 10.55 11.77 12.79
N ALA A 640 9.63 11.37 11.90
CA ALA A 640 8.24 11.10 12.29
C ALA A 640 8.11 9.96 13.31
N LYS A 641 7.32 10.19 14.37
CA LYS A 641 7.02 9.23 15.43
C LYS A 641 6.05 8.15 14.95
N LEU A 642 5.02 8.51 14.18
CA LEU A 642 3.99 7.61 13.67
C LEU A 642 3.99 7.60 12.14
N ILE A 643 4.11 6.41 11.56
CA ILE A 643 4.20 6.22 10.10
C ILE A 643 3.09 5.28 9.64
N PHE A 644 2.29 5.72 8.67
CA PHE A 644 1.23 4.95 8.00
C PHE A 644 1.64 4.60 6.56
N CYS A 645 1.62 3.32 6.20
CA CYS A 645 1.76 2.86 4.81
C CYS A 645 1.25 1.41 4.66
N THR A 646 1.07 0.90 3.44
CA THR A 646 0.76 -0.54 3.28
C THR A 646 1.96 -1.42 3.60
N ALA A 647 1.75 -2.67 4.02
CA ALA A 647 2.82 -3.59 4.39
C ALA A 647 3.91 -3.73 3.30
N SER A 648 3.52 -3.81 2.02
CA SER A 648 4.48 -3.77 0.89
C SER A 648 5.21 -2.43 0.79
N SER A 649 4.56 -1.30 1.07
CA SER A 649 5.15 0.04 0.96
C SER A 649 6.15 0.37 2.07
N SER A 650 6.08 -0.30 3.24
CA SER A 650 7.07 -0.15 4.32
C SER A 650 8.51 -0.45 3.85
N PHE A 651 8.67 -1.22 2.76
CA PHE A 651 9.96 -1.50 2.14
C PHE A 651 10.78 -0.24 1.78
N GLU A 652 10.13 0.90 1.53
CA GLU A 652 10.86 2.15 1.26
C GLU A 652 11.71 2.59 2.47
N LEU A 653 11.33 2.21 3.69
CA LEU A 653 12.09 2.51 4.91
C LEU A 653 13.44 1.79 4.95
N PHE A 654 13.60 0.64 4.26
CA PHE A 654 14.89 -0.06 4.11
C PHE A 654 15.93 0.71 3.26
N ARG A 655 15.53 1.78 2.58
CA ARG A 655 16.41 2.60 1.72
C ARG A 655 17.03 3.78 2.46
N LEU A 656 16.42 4.19 3.57
CA LEU A 656 16.82 5.34 4.36
C LEU A 656 18.06 5.02 5.21
N GLN A 657 19.07 5.89 5.17
CA GLN A 657 20.25 5.80 6.02
C GLN A 657 20.05 6.60 7.32
N SER A 658 20.60 6.10 8.42
CA SER A 658 20.59 6.74 9.76
C SER A 658 19.19 7.05 10.30
N VAL A 659 18.28 6.09 10.20
CA VAL A 659 16.91 6.17 10.74
C VAL A 659 16.93 5.85 12.24
N ARG A 660 16.29 6.67 13.09
CA ARG A 660 16.00 6.29 14.49
C ARG A 660 15.17 4.99 14.49
N PRO A 661 15.59 3.91 15.19
CA PRO A 661 14.90 2.62 15.09
C PRO A 661 13.39 2.70 15.39
N ILE A 662 12.60 1.83 14.76
CA ILE A 662 11.14 1.76 14.94
C ILE A 662 10.87 0.66 15.96
N SER A 663 10.46 1.01 17.18
CA SER A 663 10.28 0.06 18.29
C SER A 663 9.01 -0.79 18.14
N ILE A 664 7.97 -0.25 17.51
CA ILE A 664 6.63 -0.86 17.46
C ILE A 664 6.14 -1.00 16.02
N LEU A 665 5.63 -2.19 15.69
CA LEU A 665 4.92 -2.49 14.47
C LEU A 665 3.47 -2.91 14.77
N VAL A 666 2.52 -2.15 14.26
CA VAL A 666 1.08 -2.43 14.30
C VAL A 666 0.63 -2.81 12.89
N ILE A 667 -0.02 -3.96 12.73
CA ILE A 667 -0.62 -4.38 11.46
C ILE A 667 -2.13 -4.58 11.63
N ASP A 668 -2.95 -3.73 11.01
CA ASP A 668 -4.40 -3.93 10.92
C ASP A 668 -4.76 -4.80 9.70
N GLU A 669 -5.89 -5.50 9.80
CA GLU A 669 -6.34 -6.54 8.86
C GLU A 669 -5.24 -7.58 8.51
N ALA A 670 -4.39 -7.91 9.48
CA ALA A 670 -3.22 -8.79 9.34
C ALA A 670 -3.56 -10.22 8.87
N ALA A 671 -4.80 -10.68 9.08
CA ALA A 671 -5.30 -11.96 8.60
C ALA A 671 -5.40 -12.06 7.05
N GLN A 672 -5.39 -10.92 6.35
CA GLN A 672 -5.50 -10.85 4.88
C GLN A 672 -4.12 -10.81 4.16
N LEU A 673 -3.01 -10.68 4.91
CA LEU A 673 -1.64 -10.71 4.36
C LEU A 673 -1.16 -12.16 4.19
N LYS A 674 -0.33 -12.42 3.17
CA LYS A 674 0.53 -13.61 3.17
C LYS A 674 1.57 -13.45 4.27
N GLU A 675 1.97 -14.54 4.93
CA GLU A 675 2.97 -14.48 6.00
C GLU A 675 4.30 -13.84 5.52
N CYS A 676 4.73 -14.14 4.29
CA CYS A 676 5.91 -13.52 3.68
C CYS A 676 5.75 -12.01 3.36
N GLU A 677 4.52 -11.50 3.20
CA GLU A 677 4.27 -10.05 3.06
C GLU A 677 4.32 -9.34 4.42
N SER A 678 3.93 -10.03 5.49
CA SER A 678 4.06 -9.55 6.88
C SER A 678 5.52 -9.37 7.28
N LEU A 679 6.45 -10.11 6.67
CA LEU A 679 7.89 -9.94 6.88
C LEU A 679 8.47 -8.63 6.37
N VAL A 680 7.81 -7.97 5.41
CA VAL A 680 8.31 -6.72 4.80
C VAL A 680 8.46 -5.61 5.85
N PRO A 681 7.44 -5.31 6.69
CA PRO A 681 7.66 -4.45 7.85
C PRO A 681 8.40 -5.15 9.00
N LEU A 682 8.19 -6.45 9.26
CA LEU A 682 8.75 -7.15 10.44
C LEU A 682 10.29 -7.14 10.52
N LEU A 683 10.97 -7.11 9.36
CA LEU A 683 12.43 -7.11 9.27
C LEU A 683 13.05 -5.69 9.31
N LEU A 684 12.26 -4.64 9.56
CA LEU A 684 12.81 -3.28 9.77
C LEU A 684 13.56 -3.18 11.11
N GLN A 685 14.58 -2.31 11.13
CA GLN A 685 15.52 -2.25 12.25
C GLN A 685 14.88 -1.68 13.52
N GLY A 686 14.98 -2.46 14.61
CA GLY A 686 14.63 -2.07 15.97
C GLY A 686 13.24 -2.47 16.46
N ILE A 687 12.47 -3.23 15.68
CA ILE A 687 11.13 -3.66 16.13
C ILE A 687 11.29 -4.66 17.27
N GLU A 688 10.80 -4.28 18.45
CA GLU A 688 10.75 -5.13 19.64
C GLU A 688 9.31 -5.50 20.02
N HIS A 689 8.32 -4.71 19.61
CA HIS A 689 6.90 -4.99 19.89
C HIS A 689 6.10 -5.08 18.59
N VAL A 690 5.36 -6.17 18.41
CA VAL A 690 4.49 -6.41 17.26
C VAL A 690 3.06 -6.64 17.74
N LEU A 691 2.12 -5.93 17.13
CA LEU A 691 0.69 -6.16 17.30
C LEU A 691 0.05 -6.49 15.96
N LEU A 692 -0.59 -7.65 15.86
CA LEU A 692 -1.37 -8.04 14.69
C LEU A 692 -2.86 -7.99 15.06
N ILE A 693 -3.62 -7.15 14.35
CA ILE A 693 -5.06 -7.02 14.49
C ILE A 693 -5.71 -7.62 13.25
N GLY A 694 -6.74 -8.45 13.42
CA GLY A 694 -7.41 -9.08 12.29
C GLY A 694 -8.60 -9.92 12.68
N ASP A 695 -9.02 -10.76 11.74
CA ASP A 695 -10.07 -11.75 11.95
C ASP A 695 -9.82 -12.98 11.08
N GLU A 696 -9.43 -14.10 11.70
CA GLU A 696 -9.12 -15.35 11.02
C GLU A 696 -10.33 -15.99 10.32
N ASN A 697 -11.56 -15.58 10.68
CA ASN A 697 -12.81 -16.10 10.13
C ASN A 697 -13.28 -15.35 8.87
N GLN A 698 -12.61 -14.28 8.44
CA GLN A 698 -12.90 -13.60 7.17
C GLN A 698 -11.98 -14.12 6.05
N LEU A 699 -12.08 -13.55 4.84
CA LEU A 699 -11.27 -13.96 3.69
C LEU A 699 -9.76 -13.82 3.97
N SER A 700 -9.03 -14.92 3.77
CA SER A 700 -7.57 -14.97 3.77
C SER A 700 -6.97 -14.27 2.53
N SER A 701 -5.65 -14.17 2.48
CA SER A 701 -4.96 -13.67 1.28
C SER A 701 -5.30 -14.48 0.02
N LEU A 702 -5.41 -13.80 -1.13
CA LEU A 702 -5.66 -14.44 -2.42
C LEU A 702 -4.36 -15.07 -2.95
N VAL A 703 -4.42 -16.36 -3.29
CA VAL A 703 -3.35 -17.09 -3.98
C VAL A 703 -3.83 -17.46 -5.39
N LYS A 704 -3.02 -17.15 -6.42
CA LYS A 704 -3.34 -17.45 -7.82
C LYS A 704 -2.97 -18.89 -8.19
N SER A 705 -1.78 -19.37 -7.80
CA SER A 705 -1.41 -20.76 -8.05
C SER A 705 -2.13 -21.73 -7.11
N LYS A 706 -2.73 -22.79 -7.66
CA LYS A 706 -3.22 -23.90 -6.86
C LYS A 706 -2.09 -24.61 -6.11
N ILE A 707 -0.92 -24.79 -6.71
CA ILE A 707 0.22 -25.47 -6.06
C ILE A 707 0.72 -24.66 -4.86
N ALA A 708 0.83 -23.34 -4.99
CA ALA A 708 1.16 -22.47 -3.86
C ALA A 708 0.04 -22.48 -2.79
N LYS A 709 -1.24 -22.55 -3.19
CA LYS A 709 -2.37 -22.64 -2.25
C LYS A 709 -2.37 -23.96 -1.46
N ASP A 710 -2.19 -25.09 -2.14
CA ASP A 710 -2.14 -26.43 -1.54
C ASP A 710 -0.93 -26.59 -0.57
N ALA A 711 0.09 -25.73 -0.73
CA ALA A 711 1.25 -25.59 0.16
C ALA A 711 1.06 -24.62 1.36
N ASP A 712 -0.16 -24.12 1.59
CA ASP A 712 -0.53 -23.12 2.62
C ASP A 712 0.10 -21.72 2.45
N PHE A 713 0.56 -21.34 1.25
CA PHE A 713 1.14 -20.00 1.01
C PHE A 713 0.17 -18.83 1.25
N GLY A 714 -1.14 -19.10 1.22
CA GLY A 714 -2.17 -18.11 1.50
C GLY A 714 -2.40 -17.82 2.99
N ARG A 715 -1.80 -18.60 3.90
CA ARG A 715 -1.93 -18.45 5.34
C ARG A 715 -1.23 -17.18 5.82
N SER A 716 -1.90 -16.42 6.67
CA SER A 716 -1.32 -15.25 7.32
C SER A 716 -0.49 -15.62 8.56
N LEU A 717 0.45 -14.75 8.92
CA LEU A 717 1.19 -14.84 10.19
C LEU A 717 0.22 -14.88 11.37
N TYR A 718 -0.83 -14.05 11.33
CA TYR A 718 -1.91 -14.01 12.32
C TYR A 718 -2.55 -15.39 12.53
N GLN A 719 -2.96 -16.06 11.44
CA GLN A 719 -3.57 -17.40 11.50
C GLN A 719 -2.59 -18.45 12.04
N ARG A 720 -1.32 -18.46 11.60
CA ARG A 720 -0.32 -19.44 12.08
C ARG A 720 -0.11 -19.31 13.59
N LEU A 721 0.01 -18.09 14.11
CA LEU A 721 0.17 -17.82 15.54
C LEU A 721 -1.05 -18.26 16.35
N CYS A 722 -2.27 -18.05 15.83
CA CYS A 722 -3.49 -18.57 16.46
C CYS A 722 -3.47 -20.11 16.55
N THR A 723 -3.09 -20.81 15.48
CA THR A 723 -2.93 -22.28 15.47
C THR A 723 -1.84 -22.76 16.42
N MET A 724 -0.77 -21.97 16.63
CA MET A 724 0.29 -22.26 17.59
C MET A 724 -0.12 -22.03 19.05
N GLY A 725 -1.29 -21.46 19.32
CA GLY A 725 -1.81 -21.23 20.68
C GLY A 725 -1.44 -19.88 21.30
N TYR A 726 -1.04 -18.88 20.49
CA TYR A 726 -0.83 -17.52 20.98
C TYR A 726 -2.16 -16.93 21.51
N SER A 727 -2.10 -16.33 22.71
CA SER A 727 -3.25 -15.63 23.27
C SER A 727 -3.64 -14.42 22.41
N LYS A 728 -4.94 -14.24 22.19
CA LYS A 728 -5.52 -13.15 21.39
C LYS A 728 -6.63 -12.46 22.17
N HIS A 729 -6.57 -11.13 22.24
CA HIS A 729 -7.61 -10.32 22.88
C HIS A 729 -8.81 -10.23 21.93
N LEU A 730 -9.94 -10.82 22.30
CA LEU A 730 -11.19 -10.72 21.54
C LEU A 730 -11.86 -9.37 21.81
N LEU A 731 -12.36 -8.71 20.77
CA LEU A 731 -13.27 -7.57 20.89
C LEU A 731 -14.71 -8.10 20.92
N GLU A 732 -15.37 -8.01 22.07
CA GLU A 732 -16.56 -8.83 22.40
C GLU A 732 -17.91 -8.14 22.12
N VAL A 733 -17.92 -6.88 21.69
CA VAL A 733 -19.15 -6.09 21.46
C VAL A 733 -19.17 -5.54 20.03
N GLN A 734 -20.23 -5.82 19.27
CA GLN A 734 -20.43 -5.31 17.91
C GLN A 734 -21.45 -4.16 17.86
N TYR A 735 -21.17 -3.15 17.04
CA TYR A 735 -21.92 -1.89 16.97
C TYR A 735 -22.45 -1.56 15.55
N ARG A 736 -22.42 -2.53 14.62
CA ARG A 736 -22.75 -2.34 13.19
C ARG A 736 -24.07 -2.97 12.78
N MET A 737 -24.31 -4.21 13.20
CA MET A 737 -25.35 -5.07 12.64
C MET A 737 -26.57 -5.06 13.54
N HIS A 738 -27.76 -4.91 12.94
CA HIS A 738 -29.01 -5.19 13.65
C HIS A 738 -29.00 -6.64 14.21
N PRO A 739 -29.50 -6.91 15.43
CA PRO A 739 -29.40 -8.22 16.08
C PRO A 739 -29.96 -9.41 15.26
N SER A 740 -30.91 -9.19 14.37
CA SER A 740 -31.41 -10.23 13.45
C SER A 740 -30.40 -10.66 12.38
N ILE A 741 -29.39 -9.82 12.10
CA ILE A 741 -28.29 -10.09 11.17
C ILE A 741 -27.13 -10.75 11.93
N SER A 742 -26.65 -10.12 13.02
CA SER A 742 -25.47 -10.58 13.78
C SER A 742 -25.61 -12.00 14.34
N LYS A 743 -26.85 -12.41 14.68
CA LYS A 743 -27.14 -13.68 15.36
C LYS A 743 -26.60 -14.92 14.66
N PHE A 744 -26.72 -15.03 13.33
CA PHE A 744 -26.25 -16.22 12.60
C PHE A 744 -24.71 -16.26 12.47
N PRO A 745 -24.02 -15.19 12.01
CA PRO A 745 -22.55 -15.17 12.02
C PRO A 745 -21.96 -15.41 13.41
N ASN A 746 -22.55 -14.84 14.47
CA ASN A 746 -22.11 -15.07 15.85
C ASN A 746 -22.18 -16.55 16.25
N SER A 747 -23.27 -17.25 15.93
CA SER A 747 -23.42 -18.67 16.26
C SER A 747 -22.60 -19.63 15.39
N ASN A 748 -22.33 -19.28 14.13
CA ASN A 748 -21.67 -20.17 13.17
C ASN A 748 -20.15 -19.92 12.98
N PHE A 749 -19.62 -18.77 13.42
CA PHE A 749 -18.18 -18.45 13.29
C PHE A 749 -17.51 -18.08 14.62
N TYR A 750 -18.22 -17.51 15.59
CA TYR A 750 -17.61 -16.93 16.81
C TYR A 750 -18.09 -17.58 18.13
N ASP A 751 -18.71 -18.76 18.05
CA ASP A 751 -19.17 -19.56 19.19
C ASP A 751 -20.16 -18.83 20.14
N ASN A 752 -20.89 -17.85 19.63
CA ASN A 752 -21.75 -16.92 20.38
C ASN A 752 -21.01 -15.99 21.37
N ARG A 753 -19.69 -15.84 21.23
CA ARG A 753 -18.87 -14.97 22.10
C ARG A 753 -19.04 -13.47 21.87
N ILE A 754 -19.73 -13.07 20.80
CA ILE A 754 -19.95 -11.65 20.46
C ILE A 754 -21.31 -11.20 20.97
N SER A 755 -21.35 -10.00 21.55
CA SER A 755 -22.56 -9.35 22.04
C SER A 755 -22.95 -8.16 21.16
N ASP A 756 -24.24 -7.85 21.10
CA ASP A 756 -24.73 -6.65 20.40
C ASP A 756 -24.68 -5.44 21.35
N GLY A 757 -24.02 -4.36 20.93
CA GLY A 757 -23.90 -3.13 21.71
C GLY A 757 -25.24 -2.38 21.88
N PRO A 758 -25.35 -1.45 22.85
CA PRO A 758 -26.62 -0.77 23.14
C PRO A 758 -27.23 -0.05 21.92
N ILE A 759 -26.41 0.57 21.08
CA ILE A 759 -26.86 1.33 19.91
C ILE A 759 -27.66 0.50 18.90
N VAL A 760 -27.28 -0.76 18.65
CA VAL A 760 -27.98 -1.63 17.68
C VAL A 760 -29.23 -2.29 18.26
N ARG A 761 -29.48 -2.12 19.57
CA ARG A 761 -30.65 -2.65 20.30
C ARG A 761 -31.75 -1.62 20.51
N GLN A 762 -31.53 -0.36 20.16
CA GLN A 762 -32.54 0.71 20.23
C GLN A 762 -33.59 0.53 19.15
N GLU A 763 -34.85 0.85 19.44
CA GLU A 763 -35.97 0.72 18.48
C GLU A 763 -35.73 1.57 17.23
N ASP A 764 -35.18 2.79 17.39
CA ASP A 764 -34.77 3.67 16.30
C ASP A 764 -33.70 3.06 15.36
N TYR A 765 -32.98 2.01 15.78
CA TYR A 765 -32.03 1.31 14.92
C TYR A 765 -32.71 0.37 13.91
N ALA A 766 -33.94 -0.08 14.20
CA ALA A 766 -34.69 -0.97 13.31
C ALA A 766 -35.30 -0.18 12.13
N LYS A 767 -34.56 -0.06 11.03
CA LYS A 767 -35.03 0.62 9.82
C LYS A 767 -35.92 -0.27 8.95
N SER A 768 -36.97 0.31 8.35
CA SER A 768 -37.86 -0.35 7.39
C SER A 768 -37.93 0.47 6.10
N TYR A 769 -37.18 0.02 5.09
CA TYR A 769 -37.02 0.75 3.84
C TYR A 769 -38.12 0.43 2.82
N LEU A 770 -38.57 -0.83 2.76
CA LEU A 770 -39.69 -1.29 1.93
C LEU A 770 -40.79 -1.92 2.80
N PRO A 771 -42.06 -1.85 2.41
CA PRO A 771 -43.17 -2.43 3.17
C PRO A 771 -43.24 -3.96 3.06
N GLY A 772 -43.49 -4.64 4.17
CA GLY A 772 -43.78 -6.07 4.23
C GLY A 772 -42.67 -6.92 4.87
N PRO A 773 -43.00 -8.11 5.43
CA PRO A 773 -42.07 -8.91 6.22
C PRO A 773 -40.88 -9.46 5.41
N ILE A 774 -41.06 -9.64 4.10
CA ILE A 774 -40.00 -10.05 3.16
C ILE A 774 -38.82 -9.05 3.11
N TYR A 775 -39.03 -7.79 3.51
CA TYR A 775 -38.03 -6.73 3.54
C TYR A 775 -37.61 -6.33 4.97
N GLY A 776 -37.78 -7.23 5.94
CA GLY A 776 -37.28 -7.03 7.30
C GLY A 776 -35.75 -6.99 7.39
N ALA A 777 -35.22 -6.76 8.61
CA ALA A 777 -33.79 -6.61 8.84
C ALA A 777 -32.93 -7.83 8.43
N TYR A 778 -33.51 -9.03 8.39
CA TYR A 778 -32.87 -10.23 7.86
C TYR A 778 -33.90 -11.09 7.12
N SER A 779 -33.66 -11.34 5.84
CA SER A 779 -34.53 -12.15 4.97
C SER A 779 -33.73 -13.07 4.05
N PHE A 780 -34.18 -14.31 3.92
CA PHE A 780 -33.85 -15.18 2.80
C PHE A 780 -35.02 -15.21 1.82
N ILE A 781 -34.80 -14.74 0.59
CA ILE A 781 -35.77 -14.69 -0.50
C ILE A 781 -35.46 -15.85 -1.45
N HIS A 782 -36.24 -16.92 -1.33
CA HIS A 782 -36.14 -18.08 -2.19
C HIS A 782 -36.69 -17.76 -3.58
N ILE A 783 -35.85 -17.94 -4.60
CA ILE A 783 -36.21 -17.85 -6.01
C ILE A 783 -35.98 -19.23 -6.62
N ASP A 784 -37.02 -20.04 -6.76
CA ASP A 784 -36.89 -21.36 -7.39
C ASP A 784 -36.87 -21.24 -8.92
N ASN A 785 -35.80 -21.70 -9.55
CA ASN A 785 -35.57 -21.53 -10.99
C ASN A 785 -34.45 -22.46 -11.49
N ASP A 786 -34.53 -22.98 -12.72
CA ASP A 786 -33.43 -23.70 -13.37
C ASP A 786 -32.59 -22.76 -14.29
N MET A 787 -32.44 -21.46 -13.94
CA MET A 787 -31.81 -20.42 -14.78
C MET A 787 -30.34 -20.13 -14.44
N GLU A 788 -29.60 -21.13 -13.91
CA GLU A 788 -28.15 -21.05 -13.74
C GLU A 788 -27.46 -21.13 -15.12
N MET A 789 -26.72 -20.09 -15.50
CA MET A 789 -25.98 -20.03 -16.78
C MET A 789 -24.50 -19.74 -16.55
N LEU A 790 -23.66 -20.17 -17.50
CA LEU A 790 -22.28 -19.71 -17.59
C LEU A 790 -22.18 -18.39 -18.37
N ASP A 791 -21.03 -17.73 -18.27
CA ASP A 791 -20.62 -16.67 -19.18
C ASP A 791 -20.16 -17.20 -20.56
N SER A 792 -19.83 -16.28 -21.47
CA SER A 792 -19.37 -16.58 -22.82
C SER A 792 -17.98 -17.24 -22.89
N LEU A 793 -17.27 -17.35 -21.77
CA LEU A 793 -15.97 -18.02 -21.66
C LEU A 793 -16.08 -19.38 -20.96
N GLY A 794 -17.25 -19.71 -20.38
CA GLY A 794 -17.46 -20.90 -19.57
C GLY A 794 -16.81 -20.85 -18.18
N GLN A 795 -16.36 -19.67 -17.72
CA GLN A 795 -15.49 -19.53 -16.55
C GLN A 795 -16.22 -19.10 -15.26
N SER A 796 -17.34 -18.39 -15.37
CA SER A 796 -18.10 -17.88 -14.22
C SER A 796 -19.60 -18.08 -14.41
N SER A 797 -20.36 -18.11 -13.30
CA SER A 797 -21.81 -18.34 -13.29
C SER A 797 -22.62 -17.04 -13.15
N LYS A 798 -23.83 -17.02 -13.70
CA LYS A 798 -24.83 -15.95 -13.54
C LYS A 798 -26.25 -16.55 -13.46
N ASN A 799 -27.17 -15.83 -12.82
CA ASN A 799 -28.58 -16.19 -12.70
C ASN A 799 -29.45 -14.95 -12.96
N MET A 800 -30.17 -14.95 -14.09
CA MET A 800 -30.92 -13.77 -14.54
C MET A 800 -32.22 -13.54 -13.77
N ALA A 801 -32.77 -14.55 -13.09
CA ALA A 801 -33.91 -14.36 -12.20
C ALA A 801 -33.49 -13.59 -10.94
N GLU A 802 -32.33 -13.92 -10.36
CA GLU A 802 -31.74 -13.13 -9.27
C GLU A 802 -31.40 -11.69 -9.70
N VAL A 803 -30.85 -11.50 -10.92
CA VAL A 803 -30.59 -10.16 -11.50
C VAL A 803 -31.88 -9.34 -11.62
N ALA A 804 -32.96 -9.97 -12.10
CA ALA A 804 -34.26 -9.30 -12.27
C ALA A 804 -34.89 -8.90 -10.93
N VAL A 805 -34.87 -9.80 -9.93
CA VAL A 805 -35.36 -9.53 -8.57
C VAL A 805 -34.53 -8.45 -7.87
N ALA A 806 -33.20 -8.53 -7.93
CA ALA A 806 -32.33 -7.50 -7.35
C ALA A 806 -32.61 -6.11 -7.97
N ALA A 807 -32.75 -6.03 -9.30
CA ALA A 807 -33.06 -4.79 -9.99
C ALA A 807 -34.44 -4.22 -9.60
N ASN A 808 -35.47 -5.06 -9.48
CA ASN A 808 -36.79 -4.62 -9.02
C ASN A 808 -36.76 -4.07 -7.59
N ILE A 809 -36.05 -4.74 -6.67
CA ILE A 809 -35.92 -4.28 -5.28
C ILE A 809 -35.21 -2.93 -5.21
N VAL A 810 -34.17 -2.71 -6.02
CA VAL A 810 -33.47 -1.41 -6.11
C VAL A 810 -34.36 -0.33 -6.74
N GLU A 811 -35.13 -0.65 -7.79
CA GLU A 811 -36.09 0.29 -8.40
C GLU A 811 -37.21 0.69 -7.41
N ARG A 812 -37.67 -0.24 -6.55
CA ARG A 812 -38.60 0.06 -5.43
C ARG A 812 -37.95 0.93 -4.35
N LEU A 813 -36.71 0.61 -3.95
CA LEU A 813 -35.95 1.39 -2.96
C LEU A 813 -35.73 2.83 -3.43
N ALA A 814 -35.39 3.06 -4.70
CA ALA A 814 -35.17 4.40 -5.25
C ALA A 814 -36.43 5.29 -5.12
N LYS A 815 -37.61 4.71 -5.41
CA LYS A 815 -38.90 5.39 -5.22
C LYS A 815 -39.13 5.75 -3.75
N GLU A 816 -39.10 4.76 -2.86
CA GLU A 816 -39.39 4.92 -1.42
C GLU A 816 -38.39 5.88 -0.74
N CYS A 817 -37.10 5.82 -1.07
CA CYS A 817 -36.08 6.74 -0.56
C CYS A 817 -36.30 8.18 -1.04
N THR A 818 -36.84 8.37 -2.26
CA THR A 818 -37.19 9.70 -2.79
C THR A 818 -38.45 10.26 -2.11
N GLU A 819 -39.50 9.45 -1.96
CA GLU A 819 -40.76 9.83 -1.31
C GLU A 819 -40.55 10.17 0.17
N LYS A 820 -39.71 9.40 0.88
CA LYS A 820 -39.33 9.65 2.29
C LYS A 820 -38.17 10.66 2.45
N ARG A 821 -37.53 11.09 1.35
CA ARG A 821 -36.28 11.89 1.31
C ARG A 821 -35.14 11.31 2.17
N GLN A 822 -35.13 9.98 2.33
CA GLN A 822 -34.17 9.27 3.17
C GLN A 822 -32.96 8.83 2.34
N ARG A 823 -31.79 9.43 2.61
CA ARG A 823 -30.52 8.94 2.06
C ARG A 823 -30.21 7.53 2.57
N THR A 824 -29.94 6.63 1.63
CA THR A 824 -29.73 5.19 1.90
C THR A 824 -28.61 4.67 0.99
N SER A 825 -27.77 3.76 1.51
CA SER A 825 -26.76 3.05 0.70
C SER A 825 -27.07 1.56 0.53
N VAL A 826 -26.84 1.03 -0.68
CA VAL A 826 -27.21 -0.34 -1.06
C VAL A 826 -26.03 -1.04 -1.72
N GLY A 827 -25.51 -2.08 -1.07
CA GLY A 827 -24.54 -2.99 -1.67
C GLY A 827 -25.22 -4.21 -2.29
N ILE A 828 -24.86 -4.56 -3.53
CA ILE A 828 -25.21 -5.85 -4.13
C ILE A 828 -23.94 -6.66 -4.34
N ILE A 829 -23.88 -7.83 -3.71
CA ILE A 829 -22.68 -8.68 -3.71
C ILE A 829 -22.99 -10.09 -4.20
N SER A 830 -22.02 -10.68 -4.92
CA SER A 830 -22.10 -12.05 -5.42
C SER A 830 -20.71 -12.71 -5.43
N PRO A 831 -20.59 -14.04 -5.27
CA PRO A 831 -19.31 -14.74 -5.45
C PRO A 831 -18.80 -14.78 -6.91
N TYR A 832 -19.63 -14.51 -7.93
CA TYR A 832 -19.28 -14.71 -9.34
C TYR A 832 -19.19 -13.40 -10.14
N THR A 833 -18.08 -13.19 -10.83
CA THR A 833 -17.82 -12.01 -11.66
C THR A 833 -18.86 -11.82 -12.77
N ALA A 834 -19.33 -12.90 -13.41
CA ALA A 834 -20.36 -12.80 -14.45
C ALA A 834 -21.71 -12.31 -13.90
N GLN A 835 -22.06 -12.64 -12.66
CA GLN A 835 -23.25 -12.10 -12.00
C GLN A 835 -23.07 -10.62 -11.64
N VAL A 836 -21.88 -10.23 -11.16
CA VAL A 836 -21.53 -8.83 -10.86
C VAL A 836 -21.68 -7.96 -12.11
N ILE A 837 -21.16 -8.43 -13.26
CA ILE A 837 -21.30 -7.75 -14.55
C ILE A 837 -22.79 -7.69 -14.96
N ALA A 838 -23.52 -8.81 -14.93
CA ALA A 838 -24.94 -8.84 -15.31
C ALA A 838 -25.84 -7.92 -14.43
N LEU A 839 -25.50 -7.77 -13.15
CA LEU A 839 -26.14 -6.81 -12.24
C LEU A 839 -25.79 -5.36 -12.61
N GLN A 840 -24.51 -5.07 -12.88
CA GLN A 840 -24.03 -3.75 -13.30
C GLN A 840 -24.67 -3.31 -14.63
N ASP A 841 -24.75 -4.21 -15.62
CA ASP A 841 -25.40 -3.95 -16.91
C ASP A 841 -26.91 -3.70 -16.75
N ARG A 842 -27.60 -4.52 -15.95
CA ARG A 842 -29.05 -4.43 -15.74
C ARG A 842 -29.48 -3.14 -15.04
N LEU A 843 -28.71 -2.69 -14.05
CA LEU A 843 -28.93 -1.44 -13.33
C LEU A 843 -28.46 -0.24 -14.16
N GLY A 844 -27.33 -0.40 -14.88
CA GLY A 844 -26.67 0.65 -15.64
C GLY A 844 -26.34 1.87 -14.78
N ARG A 845 -26.22 3.02 -15.44
CA ARG A 845 -25.90 4.30 -14.78
C ARG A 845 -27.11 4.99 -14.12
N LYS A 846 -28.25 4.31 -14.00
CA LYS A 846 -29.52 4.88 -13.48
C LYS A 846 -29.35 5.58 -12.12
N PHE A 847 -28.52 5.02 -11.25
CA PHE A 847 -28.40 5.42 -9.85
C PHE A 847 -27.10 6.20 -9.56
N GLU A 848 -26.23 6.45 -10.54
CA GLU A 848 -24.99 7.23 -10.36
C GLU A 848 -25.22 8.68 -9.91
N LYS A 849 -26.43 9.21 -10.11
CA LYS A 849 -26.83 10.60 -9.82
C LYS A 849 -28.12 10.71 -8.99
N HIS A 850 -28.45 9.69 -8.20
CA HIS A 850 -29.71 9.67 -7.44
C HIS A 850 -29.54 10.28 -6.04
N ASP A 851 -30.17 11.43 -5.78
CA ASP A 851 -29.94 12.27 -4.58
C ASP A 851 -30.11 11.56 -3.22
N PHE A 852 -30.91 10.49 -3.20
CA PHE A 852 -31.29 9.73 -2.01
C PHE A 852 -30.83 8.26 -1.99
N LEU A 853 -30.19 7.75 -3.06
CA LEU A 853 -29.82 6.33 -3.13
C LEU A 853 -28.44 6.12 -3.76
N SER A 854 -27.50 5.55 -3.00
CA SER A 854 -26.24 5.03 -3.54
C SER A 854 -26.36 3.53 -3.78
N VAL A 855 -25.88 3.03 -4.93
CA VAL A 855 -25.92 1.61 -5.29
C VAL A 855 -24.52 1.12 -5.70
N THR A 856 -23.95 0.22 -4.90
CA THR A 856 -22.60 -0.35 -5.09
C THR A 856 -22.71 -1.82 -5.50
N VAL A 857 -22.22 -2.21 -6.68
CA VAL A 857 -22.24 -3.62 -7.14
C VAL A 857 -20.82 -4.17 -7.31
N LYS A 858 -20.45 -5.22 -6.56
CA LYS A 858 -19.10 -5.85 -6.60
C LYS A 858 -19.15 -7.35 -6.29
N SER A 859 -18.03 -8.04 -6.45
CA SER A 859 -17.84 -9.36 -5.83
C SER A 859 -17.76 -9.26 -4.30
N ILE A 860 -18.03 -10.36 -3.59
CA ILE A 860 -17.89 -10.41 -2.12
C ILE A 860 -16.46 -10.02 -1.69
N ASP A 861 -15.46 -10.60 -2.35
CA ASP A 861 -14.04 -10.33 -2.14
C ASP A 861 -13.70 -8.85 -2.41
N GLY A 862 -14.30 -8.24 -3.45
CA GLY A 862 -14.21 -6.81 -3.74
C GLY A 862 -14.99 -5.90 -2.77
N PHE A 863 -15.76 -6.47 -1.85
CA PHE A 863 -16.51 -5.78 -0.79
C PHE A 863 -15.84 -5.91 0.60
N GLN A 864 -14.69 -6.59 0.71
CA GLN A 864 -13.95 -6.68 1.97
C GLN A 864 -13.54 -5.29 2.47
N GLY A 865 -13.68 -5.06 3.78
CA GLY A 865 -13.53 -3.73 4.40
C GLY A 865 -14.72 -2.76 4.20
N GLY A 866 -15.65 -3.05 3.28
CA GLY A 866 -16.87 -2.27 3.07
C GLY A 866 -17.99 -2.55 4.09
N GLU A 867 -18.97 -1.66 4.13
CA GLU A 867 -20.24 -1.75 4.86
C GLU A 867 -21.30 -0.86 4.17
N GLU A 868 -22.58 -1.22 4.23
CA GLU A 868 -23.71 -0.45 3.65
C GLU A 868 -24.95 -0.55 4.54
N ASP A 869 -25.91 0.35 4.36
CA ASP A 869 -27.18 0.32 5.10
C ASP A 869 -28.00 -0.94 4.80
N ILE A 870 -28.07 -1.30 3.51
CA ILE A 870 -28.74 -2.48 2.97
C ILE A 870 -27.74 -3.31 2.15
N ILE A 871 -27.76 -4.64 2.32
CA ILE A 871 -27.03 -5.57 1.44
C ILE A 871 -27.99 -6.57 0.79
N LEU A 872 -27.88 -6.71 -0.53
CA LEU A 872 -28.45 -7.81 -1.29
C LEU A 872 -27.33 -8.81 -1.64
N ILE A 873 -27.46 -10.07 -1.23
CA ILE A 873 -26.56 -11.15 -1.65
C ILE A 873 -27.23 -11.93 -2.78
N SER A 874 -26.59 -12.02 -3.96
CA SER A 874 -27.00 -12.91 -5.04
C SER A 874 -26.12 -14.16 -5.04
N THR A 875 -26.72 -15.30 -4.69
CA THR A 875 -26.01 -16.58 -4.50
C THR A 875 -25.82 -17.38 -5.79
N VAL A 876 -26.62 -17.14 -6.83
CA VAL A 876 -26.53 -17.65 -8.22
C VAL A 876 -26.78 -19.14 -8.41
N ARG A 877 -26.20 -19.99 -7.54
CA ARG A 877 -26.16 -21.45 -7.70
C ARG A 877 -27.57 -22.03 -7.57
N SER A 878 -28.06 -22.60 -8.66
CA SER A 878 -29.41 -23.16 -8.77
C SER A 878 -29.36 -24.43 -9.62
N ASN A 879 -29.22 -25.56 -8.94
CA ASN A 879 -29.05 -26.88 -9.53
C ASN A 879 -29.50 -27.99 -8.57
N LYS A 880 -29.86 -29.15 -9.13
CA LYS A 880 -30.46 -30.28 -8.39
C LYS A 880 -29.43 -31.13 -7.63
N ASP A 881 -28.14 -30.93 -7.93
CA ASP A 881 -27.01 -31.63 -7.29
C ASP A 881 -26.55 -30.99 -5.97
N GLY A 882 -27.09 -29.83 -5.58
CA GLY A 882 -26.62 -29.05 -4.42
C GLY A 882 -25.22 -28.42 -4.60
N LYS A 883 -24.67 -28.41 -5.82
CA LYS A 883 -23.30 -27.98 -6.11
C LYS A 883 -23.16 -26.46 -6.04
N VAL A 884 -22.53 -25.98 -4.96
CA VAL A 884 -22.27 -24.55 -4.72
C VAL A 884 -20.86 -24.08 -5.11
N GLY A 885 -19.87 -24.98 -5.22
CA GLY A 885 -18.51 -24.64 -5.66
C GLY A 885 -17.87 -23.53 -4.80
N PHE A 886 -17.34 -22.48 -5.45
CA PHE A 886 -16.63 -21.34 -4.83
C PHE A 886 -17.41 -20.59 -3.70
N LEU A 887 -18.73 -20.81 -3.62
CA LEU A 887 -19.62 -20.26 -2.60
C LEU A 887 -19.57 -21.03 -1.26
N SER A 888 -18.92 -22.20 -1.16
CA SER A 888 -18.79 -22.95 0.12
C SER A 888 -17.73 -22.41 1.09
N ASP A 889 -16.93 -21.43 0.66
CA ASP A 889 -15.83 -20.83 1.41
C ASP A 889 -16.34 -20.07 2.66
N SER A 890 -15.98 -20.56 3.85
CA SER A 890 -16.46 -20.02 5.13
C SER A 890 -16.11 -18.55 5.34
N GLY A 891 -14.89 -18.14 4.94
CA GLY A 891 -14.43 -16.75 5.02
C GLY A 891 -15.26 -15.84 4.11
N ARG A 892 -15.54 -16.27 2.88
CA ARG A 892 -16.40 -15.56 1.93
C ARG A 892 -17.83 -15.41 2.46
N ILE A 893 -18.39 -16.47 3.05
CA ILE A 893 -19.74 -16.44 3.64
C ILE A 893 -19.79 -15.44 4.80
N ASN A 894 -18.84 -15.52 5.74
CA ASN A 894 -18.77 -14.61 6.88
C ASN A 894 -18.59 -13.15 6.47
N VAL A 895 -17.70 -12.86 5.49
CA VAL A 895 -17.58 -11.51 4.91
C VAL A 895 -18.93 -11.05 4.36
N ALA A 896 -19.58 -11.83 3.50
CA ALA A 896 -20.82 -11.44 2.83
C ALA A 896 -21.96 -11.11 3.82
N LEU A 897 -22.17 -11.97 4.83
CA LEU A 897 -23.24 -11.81 5.82
C LEU A 897 -23.04 -10.62 6.79
N THR A 898 -21.83 -10.04 6.83
CA THR A 898 -21.44 -9.01 7.82
C THR A 898 -21.13 -7.64 7.22
N ARG A 899 -21.57 -7.42 5.96
CA ARG A 899 -21.50 -6.12 5.27
C ARG A 899 -22.68 -5.18 5.59
N ALA A 900 -23.82 -5.72 6.01
CA ALA A 900 -25.05 -4.95 6.26
C ALA A 900 -25.04 -4.28 7.63
N LYS A 901 -25.68 -3.10 7.70
CA LYS A 901 -26.03 -2.45 8.97
C LYS A 901 -27.44 -2.82 9.42
N TYR A 902 -28.44 -2.43 8.64
CA TYR A 902 -29.85 -2.49 9.03
C TYR A 902 -30.60 -3.63 8.35
N CYS A 903 -30.36 -3.87 7.05
CA CYS A 903 -31.07 -4.89 6.28
C CYS A 903 -30.12 -5.81 5.49
N LEU A 904 -30.27 -7.12 5.68
CA LEU A 904 -29.61 -8.15 4.87
C LEU A 904 -30.65 -9.03 4.15
N TRP A 905 -30.66 -8.97 2.82
CA TRP A 905 -31.58 -9.74 1.97
C TRP A 905 -30.79 -10.70 1.07
N ILE A 906 -31.06 -11.99 1.18
CA ILE A 906 -30.31 -13.05 0.49
C ILE A 906 -31.20 -13.63 -0.61
N LEU A 907 -30.78 -13.49 -1.87
CA LEU A 907 -31.45 -14.03 -3.05
C LEU A 907 -30.82 -15.38 -3.43
N GLY A 908 -31.63 -16.41 -3.62
CA GLY A 908 -31.09 -17.71 -4.04
C GLY A 908 -32.07 -18.87 -4.13
N ASN A 909 -31.60 -19.99 -4.68
CA ASN A 909 -32.32 -21.25 -4.59
C ASN A 909 -32.07 -21.93 -3.23
N GLY A 910 -33.03 -21.76 -2.31
CA GLY A 910 -32.99 -22.37 -0.98
C GLY A 910 -32.97 -23.90 -0.99
N THR A 911 -33.40 -24.55 -2.08
CA THR A 911 -33.33 -26.01 -2.25
C THR A 911 -31.90 -26.45 -2.57
N THR A 912 -31.26 -25.81 -3.56
CA THR A 912 -29.84 -26.05 -3.89
C THR A 912 -28.92 -25.76 -2.71
N LEU A 913 -29.13 -24.64 -2.02
CA LEU A 913 -28.31 -24.27 -0.85
C LEU A 913 -28.52 -25.22 0.33
N LEU A 914 -29.74 -25.74 0.55
CA LEU A 914 -30.01 -26.72 1.61
C LEU A 914 -29.37 -28.09 1.33
N ALA A 915 -29.28 -28.50 0.06
CA ALA A 915 -28.61 -29.73 -0.36
C ALA A 915 -27.06 -29.64 -0.36
N SER A 916 -26.48 -28.46 -0.14
CA SER A 916 -25.05 -28.21 -0.37
C SER A 916 -24.06 -28.77 0.66
N ASN A 917 -24.56 -29.30 1.79
CA ASN A 917 -23.73 -29.72 2.94
C ASN A 917 -22.70 -28.67 3.42
N SER A 918 -23.01 -27.38 3.21
CA SER A 918 -22.17 -26.25 3.61
C SER A 918 -22.91 -25.35 4.63
N ILE A 919 -22.25 -24.30 5.12
CA ILE A 919 -22.84 -23.30 6.03
C ILE A 919 -24.12 -22.65 5.44
N TRP A 920 -24.29 -22.64 4.11
CA TRP A 920 -25.55 -22.22 3.49
C TRP A 920 -26.75 -23.11 3.83
N ALA A 921 -26.54 -24.41 4.04
CA ALA A 921 -27.59 -25.31 4.50
C ALA A 921 -27.99 -25.00 5.94
N ASP A 922 -27.04 -24.60 6.80
CA ASP A 922 -27.33 -24.12 8.16
C ASP A 922 -28.09 -22.80 8.12
N LEU A 923 -27.70 -21.88 7.24
CA LEU A 923 -28.36 -20.59 7.03
C LEU A 923 -29.80 -20.73 6.52
N VAL A 924 -30.06 -21.66 5.59
CA VAL A 924 -31.42 -21.97 5.12
C VAL A 924 -32.24 -22.63 6.23
N ARG A 925 -31.64 -23.48 7.08
CA ARG A 925 -32.33 -24.07 8.24
C ARG A 925 -32.63 -23.01 9.32
N ASP A 926 -31.71 -22.09 9.59
CA ASP A 926 -31.90 -21.01 10.55
C ASP A 926 -32.93 -19.95 10.08
N SER A 927 -32.86 -19.50 8.83
CA SER A 927 -33.85 -18.57 8.27
C SER A 927 -35.27 -19.15 8.30
N LYS A 928 -35.44 -20.45 7.98
CA LYS A 928 -36.72 -21.17 8.15
C LYS A 928 -37.15 -21.21 9.63
N ARG A 929 -36.26 -21.60 10.55
CA ARG A 929 -36.50 -21.62 12.01
C ARG A 929 -36.92 -20.26 12.57
N ARG A 930 -36.31 -19.16 12.10
CA ARG A 930 -36.62 -17.79 12.52
C ARG A 930 -37.81 -17.16 11.80
N ARG A 931 -38.48 -17.86 10.88
CA ARG A 931 -39.56 -17.35 10.01
C ARG A 931 -39.12 -16.19 9.11
N CYS A 932 -37.83 -16.15 8.77
CA CYS A 932 -37.20 -15.19 7.85
C CYS A 932 -36.98 -15.77 6.44
N PHE A 933 -37.53 -16.94 6.14
CA PHE A 933 -37.46 -17.58 4.82
C PHE A 933 -38.76 -17.31 4.06
N PHE A 934 -38.65 -16.57 2.96
CA PHE A 934 -39.75 -16.13 2.11
C PHE A 934 -39.62 -16.74 0.72
N ASP A 935 -40.73 -16.83 0.01
CA ASP A 935 -40.84 -17.40 -1.33
C ASP A 935 -41.23 -16.28 -2.30
N ALA A 936 -40.39 -16.02 -3.30
CA ALA A 936 -40.57 -14.93 -4.25
C ALA A 936 -41.86 -15.05 -5.07
N PHE A 937 -42.38 -16.27 -5.28
CA PHE A 937 -43.65 -16.48 -5.99
C PHE A 937 -44.89 -16.16 -5.15
N LYS A 938 -44.73 -15.87 -3.85
CA LYS A 938 -45.82 -15.46 -2.95
C LYS A 938 -45.96 -13.94 -2.82
N ASP A 939 -44.94 -13.17 -3.21
CA ASP A 939 -45.04 -11.73 -3.40
C ASP A 939 -45.45 -11.43 -4.85
N LYS A 940 -46.48 -10.61 -5.06
CA LYS A 940 -47.04 -10.39 -6.41
C LYS A 940 -46.05 -9.72 -7.35
N ASP A 941 -45.31 -8.73 -6.85
CA ASP A 941 -44.38 -7.93 -7.66
C ASP A 941 -43.17 -8.79 -8.05
N LEU A 942 -42.65 -9.59 -7.12
CA LEU A 942 -41.53 -10.50 -7.39
C LEU A 942 -41.94 -11.69 -8.28
N ALA A 943 -43.16 -12.23 -8.11
CA ALA A 943 -43.69 -13.31 -8.93
C ALA A 943 -43.75 -12.92 -10.43
N GLU A 944 -44.27 -11.73 -10.75
CA GLU A 944 -44.24 -11.23 -12.13
C GLU A 944 -42.80 -11.08 -12.65
N VAL A 945 -41.92 -10.47 -11.87
CA VAL A 945 -40.51 -10.23 -12.26
C VAL A 945 -39.78 -11.53 -12.59
N VAL A 946 -39.96 -12.58 -11.78
CA VAL A 946 -39.38 -13.91 -12.06
C VAL A 946 -40.03 -14.55 -13.31
N MET A 947 -41.36 -14.45 -13.46
CA MET A 947 -42.09 -14.99 -14.61
C MET A 947 -41.86 -14.26 -15.94
N PHE A 948 -41.30 -13.05 -15.91
CA PHE A 948 -40.78 -12.36 -17.10
C PHE A 948 -39.31 -12.71 -17.37
N ALA A 949 -38.48 -12.91 -16.34
CA ALA A 949 -37.08 -13.33 -16.50
C ALA A 949 -36.92 -14.72 -17.12
N THR A 950 -37.91 -15.60 -16.99
CA THR A 950 -37.93 -16.96 -17.57
C THR A 950 -38.43 -17.02 -19.03
N LYS A 951 -38.67 -15.88 -19.71
CA LYS A 951 -39.20 -15.83 -21.09
C LYS A 951 -38.22 -15.15 -22.07
N PRO A 952 -37.35 -15.93 -22.76
CA PRO A 952 -36.32 -15.37 -23.67
C PRO A 952 -36.89 -14.42 -24.74
N GLU A 953 -38.02 -14.78 -25.34
CA GLU A 953 -38.65 -13.99 -26.41
C GLU A 953 -39.25 -12.65 -25.96
N GLN A 954 -39.40 -12.42 -24.65
CA GLN A 954 -39.92 -11.16 -24.10
C GLN A 954 -38.82 -10.30 -23.47
N TRP A 955 -37.72 -10.91 -23.02
CA TRP A 955 -36.54 -10.22 -22.50
C TRP A 955 -36.01 -9.18 -23.51
N ASN A 956 -35.70 -9.60 -24.74
CA ASN A 956 -35.16 -8.72 -25.79
C ASN A 956 -36.17 -7.64 -26.25
N ARG A 957 -37.48 -7.88 -26.15
CA ARG A 957 -38.52 -6.92 -26.55
C ARG A 957 -38.57 -5.68 -25.65
N ARG A 958 -38.13 -5.79 -24.39
CA ARG A 958 -38.08 -4.63 -23.49
C ARG A 958 -36.89 -3.71 -23.75
N GLU A 959 -35.80 -4.22 -24.34
CA GLU A 959 -34.67 -3.40 -24.80
C GLU A 959 -35.06 -2.52 -26.00
N GLN A 960 -35.82 -3.07 -26.96
CA GLN A 960 -36.35 -2.29 -28.09
C GLN A 960 -37.30 -1.17 -27.64
N PHE A 961 -38.26 -1.47 -26.76
CA PHE A 961 -39.22 -0.46 -26.25
C PHE A 961 -38.53 0.70 -25.48
N PHE A 962 -37.47 0.43 -24.72
CA PHE A 962 -36.67 1.48 -24.06
C PHE A 962 -35.67 2.19 -25.00
N GLY A 963 -35.46 1.69 -26.21
CA GLY A 963 -34.77 2.41 -27.29
C GLY A 963 -35.64 3.51 -27.88
N GLU A 964 -36.88 3.19 -28.25
CA GLU A 964 -37.81 4.12 -28.91
C GLU A 964 -38.33 5.22 -27.97
N ALA A 965 -38.52 4.89 -26.69
CA ALA A 965 -38.95 5.85 -25.66
C ALA A 965 -37.96 7.01 -25.40
N LYS A 966 -36.77 7.02 -26.00
CA LYS A 966 -35.82 8.16 -25.93
C LYS A 966 -36.13 9.29 -26.93
N SER A 967 -37.13 9.13 -27.79
CA SER A 967 -37.47 10.07 -28.87
C SER A 967 -38.51 11.14 -28.51
N SER A 968 -39.19 10.99 -27.37
CA SER A 968 -40.28 11.89 -26.95
C SER A 968 -40.28 12.10 -25.42
N ILE A 969 -40.89 13.20 -24.97
CA ILE A 969 -40.84 13.72 -23.59
C ILE A 969 -39.49 14.39 -23.23
N TYR A 970 -39.23 15.53 -23.89
CA TYR A 970 -38.53 16.67 -23.31
C TYR A 970 -39.43 17.92 -23.41
N PRO A 971 -40.21 18.27 -22.39
CA PRO A 971 -40.60 19.66 -22.18
C PRO A 971 -39.39 20.44 -21.62
N ALA A 972 -39.11 21.64 -22.15
CA ALA A 972 -37.94 22.40 -21.76
C ALA A 972 -38.17 23.22 -20.46
N CYS A 973 -37.25 23.07 -19.50
CA CYS A 973 -36.94 24.03 -18.44
C CYS A 973 -35.52 23.74 -17.92
#